data_AF-A0A8C6RMC5-F1
#
_entry.id   AF-A0A8C6RMC5-F1
#
_cell.length_a   1.000
_cell.length_b   1.000
_cell.length_c   1.000
_cell.angle_alpha   90.00
_cell.angle_beta   90.00
_cell.angle_gamma   90.00
#
_symmetry.space_group_name_H-M   'P 1'
#
loop_
_entity.id
_entity.type
_entity.pdbx_description
1 polymer ?
#
loop_
_entity_poly.entity_id
_entity_poly.type
_entity_poly.pdbx_seq_one_letter_code
_entity_poly.pdbx_strand_id
1 'polypeptide(L)'
;VRIEDRTYTLLDHSFLQLFFFFFFVFKKIKKQSLPKLSLKRGHCFYQGHAAEMPISIVTVSTCSGLRGLLQLEDVTYGIEPLESSATFEHMFYEIKNNKIDYAPLKEKHENQSYRILVKPEVSNPFDHLHLCLTFYDYMGSEMGAATQKVVHIFGLINTMFSQLKMMIMLTSLEIWSDKNKISTNGDADEVLQNFLSWKQKNANGLQKLNEMTYLLLYMDLPAYIGATYRGTACNPKFSAGIAVHLRTLTIEALAVVLAQLLGIHLGLTYDDVYNCFCPGSTCIMNPEAIHSHGIKIFSSCSMSEYKQLASQPESECLQQQQQQVLKVVAQPQMATCGNNKLEVPEECDCGPAETCTHVNCCDPKDCTLIKSAECGTGPCCDKRSCLIAERGKLCRKSKDLCDFPEFCNGSSEYCVPDTQAADLEPCNNGTAFCYKGICRDPDRQCAELFGKYAKGSNYQCSQEVNMQNDKFGNCRGRCNSTSLFCGKIVCHWSSAKLVHRKDFDVQYTYLGGKVCISAHIKIHGEEDLAYVADGTVCGDEEVCLQGYCRSVHSVPKHSNCSSVEKCQGHGICNNLDSCQCEIGFAPPECDMTPSSPGGSLDDGFWLPIDKSTPLIVKRRGTYKKGLLISFYIFLPFLLIIAVIVVKRRTSKRFWHREALRMPKTILSLLYRSVTEDSNKVSN
;
A
#
# COMPACT_ATOMS: atom_id res chain seq x y z
N VAL A 1 28.25 0.69 -20.87
CA VAL A 1 28.89 0.20 -22.12
C VAL A 1 29.91 1.24 -22.58
N ARG A 2 30.97 0.87 -23.30
CA ARG A 2 31.93 1.83 -23.88
C ARG A 2 32.05 1.58 -25.38
N ILE A 3 31.89 2.63 -26.18
CA ILE A 3 31.80 2.58 -27.66
C ILE A 3 32.61 3.76 -28.18
N GLU A 4 33.55 3.53 -29.09
CA GLU A 4 34.41 4.57 -29.69
C GLU A 4 34.98 5.56 -28.65
N ASP A 5 35.67 4.97 -27.65
CA ASP A 5 36.19 5.62 -26.43
C ASP A 5 35.19 6.33 -25.50
N ARG A 6 33.95 6.60 -25.93
CA ARG A 6 32.89 7.20 -25.12
C ARG A 6 32.24 6.17 -24.20
N THR A 7 31.95 6.59 -22.97
CA THR A 7 31.29 5.73 -21.96
C THR A 7 29.83 6.10 -21.86
N TYR A 8 28.97 5.07 -21.84
CA TYR A 8 27.52 5.16 -21.74
C TYR A 8 27.02 4.39 -20.52
N THR A 9 26.44 5.10 -19.55
CA THR A 9 25.93 4.58 -18.28
C THR A 9 24.47 4.19 -18.46
N LEU A 10 24.16 2.90 -18.36
CA LEU A 10 22.80 2.42 -18.57
C LEU A 10 21.99 2.56 -17.27
N LEU A 11 20.84 3.23 -17.35
CA LEU A 11 19.82 3.34 -16.30
C LEU A 11 18.70 2.36 -16.63
N ASP A 12 18.23 1.58 -15.66
CA ASP A 12 17.30 0.47 -15.92
C ASP A 12 16.21 0.24 -14.85
N HIS A 13 15.13 -0.40 -15.30
CA HIS A 13 14.02 -0.86 -14.48
C HIS A 13 13.58 -2.29 -14.91
N SER A 14 13.00 -3.05 -13.97
CA SER A 14 12.44 -4.38 -14.22
C SER A 14 10.98 -4.28 -14.69
N PHE A 15 10.69 -4.70 -15.92
CA PHE A 15 9.34 -4.68 -16.51
C PHE A 15 8.50 -5.95 -16.27
N LEU A 16 9.05 -6.96 -15.56
CA LEU A 16 8.33 -8.20 -15.24
C LEU A 16 7.76 -8.18 -13.82
N GLN A 17 6.56 -8.73 -13.66
CA GLN A 17 5.90 -8.96 -12.37
C GLN A 17 6.66 -10.03 -11.56
N LEU A 18 6.57 -9.99 -10.23
CA LEU A 18 7.15 -11.02 -9.35
C LEU A 18 6.57 -12.44 -9.61
N PHE A 19 5.41 -12.54 -10.26
CA PHE A 19 4.68 -13.79 -10.50
C PHE A 19 4.26 -13.92 -11.97
N PHE A 20 5.21 -14.26 -12.83
CA PHE A 20 4.96 -14.65 -14.23
C PHE A 20 4.47 -16.11 -14.27
N PHE A 21 3.23 -16.37 -14.68
CA PHE A 21 2.66 -17.71 -14.66
C PHE A 21 2.83 -18.47 -15.98
N PHE A 22 3.56 -19.58 -15.95
CA PHE A 22 3.62 -20.54 -17.06
C PHE A 22 2.55 -21.63 -16.91
N PHE A 23 1.63 -21.73 -17.88
CA PHE A 23 0.61 -22.78 -17.91
C PHE A 23 0.95 -23.85 -18.96
N PHE A 24 1.48 -24.98 -18.49
CA PHE A 24 1.82 -26.15 -19.32
C PHE A 24 0.67 -27.16 -19.38
N VAL A 25 0.02 -27.31 -20.54
CA VAL A 25 -1.06 -28.28 -20.76
C VAL A 25 -0.52 -29.60 -21.32
N PHE A 26 0.14 -30.41 -20.47
CA PHE A 26 0.66 -31.72 -20.87
C PHE A 26 -0.43 -32.79 -21.00
N LYS A 27 -0.35 -33.59 -22.08
CA LYS A 27 -1.21 -34.76 -22.28
C LYS A 27 -0.75 -35.95 -21.42
N LYS A 28 -1.72 -36.59 -20.76
CA LYS A 28 -1.61 -37.69 -19.78
C LYS A 28 -0.68 -38.85 -20.21
N ILE A 29 0.58 -38.85 -19.77
CA ILE A 29 1.54 -39.97 -19.90
C ILE A 29 2.08 -40.37 -18.52
N LYS A 30 2.39 -41.66 -18.32
CA LYS A 30 2.77 -42.23 -17.01
C LYS A 30 4.21 -41.88 -16.59
N LYS A 31 4.40 -41.59 -15.30
CA LYS A 31 5.65 -41.68 -14.51
C LYS A 31 6.97 -41.47 -15.29
N GLN A 32 7.34 -40.22 -15.53
CA GLN A 32 8.75 -39.81 -15.50
C GLN A 32 8.87 -38.39 -14.96
N SER A 33 10.02 -38.05 -14.40
CA SER A 33 10.25 -36.80 -13.66
C SER A 33 10.27 -35.59 -14.58
N LEU A 34 9.45 -34.59 -14.27
CA LEU A 34 9.50 -33.28 -14.93
C LEU A 34 10.90 -32.66 -14.78
N PRO A 35 11.59 -32.27 -15.87
CA PRO A 35 12.78 -31.44 -15.74
C PRO A 35 12.34 -30.08 -15.20
N LYS A 36 12.65 -29.79 -13.93
CA LYS A 36 12.49 -28.45 -13.36
C LYS A 36 13.48 -27.51 -14.03
N LEU A 37 13.09 -26.90 -15.16
CA LEU A 37 13.72 -25.67 -15.64
C LEU A 37 13.29 -24.51 -14.73
N SER A 38 13.72 -24.57 -13.47
CA SER A 38 13.50 -23.48 -12.52
C SER A 38 14.31 -22.29 -13.01
N LEU A 39 13.62 -21.21 -13.42
CA LEU A 39 14.22 -19.90 -13.62
C LEU A 39 14.58 -19.32 -12.25
N LYS A 40 15.61 -19.90 -11.63
CA LYS A 40 15.89 -19.85 -10.18
C LYS A 40 16.65 -18.57 -9.76
N ARG A 41 16.42 -17.48 -10.48
CA ARG A 41 17.00 -16.15 -10.29
C ARG A 41 15.90 -15.12 -10.53
N GLY A 42 15.65 -14.26 -9.55
CA GLY A 42 14.76 -13.11 -9.73
C GLY A 42 15.36 -12.07 -10.69
N HIS A 43 14.52 -11.13 -11.12
CA HIS A 43 14.86 -9.91 -11.89
C HIS A 43 16.09 -10.07 -12.78
N CYS A 44 15.94 -10.81 -13.88
CA CYS A 44 17.01 -11.02 -14.87
C CYS A 44 16.64 -10.51 -16.28
N PHE A 45 15.68 -9.58 -16.36
CA PHE A 45 15.33 -8.79 -17.55
C PHE A 45 15.13 -7.34 -17.14
N TYR A 46 15.70 -6.42 -17.90
CA TYR A 46 15.89 -5.01 -17.58
C TYR A 46 15.68 -4.15 -18.83
N GLN A 47 15.13 -2.95 -18.66
CA GLN A 47 14.84 -2.00 -19.74
C GLN A 47 15.12 -0.57 -19.29
N GLY A 48 15.63 0.29 -20.18
CA GLY A 48 15.83 1.71 -19.88
C GLY A 48 16.60 2.46 -20.97
N HIS A 49 17.55 3.32 -20.59
CA HIS A 49 18.26 4.24 -21.50
C HIS A 49 19.70 4.50 -21.04
N ALA A 50 20.57 5.03 -21.91
CA ALA A 50 21.86 5.58 -21.47
C ALA A 50 21.69 7.00 -20.92
N ALA A 51 22.24 7.27 -19.74
CA ALA A 51 22.12 8.54 -19.03
C ALA A 51 22.67 9.74 -19.83
N GLU A 52 23.68 9.50 -20.66
CA GLU A 52 24.34 10.49 -21.50
C GLU A 52 23.54 10.82 -22.78
N MET A 53 22.58 9.98 -23.17
CA MET A 53 21.69 10.20 -24.33
C MET A 53 20.27 9.72 -24.00
N PRO A 54 19.40 10.57 -23.41
CA PRO A 54 18.05 10.19 -22.95
C PRO A 54 17.07 9.66 -24.03
N ILE A 55 17.44 9.74 -25.31
CA ILE A 55 16.68 9.21 -26.47
C ILE A 55 17.09 7.76 -26.79
N SER A 56 18.24 7.30 -26.28
CA SER A 56 18.71 5.92 -26.45
C SER A 56 17.88 4.90 -25.67
N ILE A 57 17.91 3.64 -26.12
CA ILE A 57 17.12 2.56 -25.52
C ILE A 57 18.00 1.36 -25.18
N VAL A 58 17.75 0.77 -24.02
CA VAL A 58 18.35 -0.47 -23.51
C VAL A 58 17.24 -1.51 -23.32
N THR A 59 17.46 -2.74 -23.77
CA THR A 59 16.71 -3.93 -23.30
C THR A 59 17.71 -5.07 -23.12
N VAL A 60 17.93 -5.52 -21.88
CA VAL A 60 18.92 -6.57 -21.57
C VAL A 60 18.39 -7.63 -20.61
N SER A 61 18.77 -8.87 -20.86
CA SER A 61 18.62 -10.01 -19.97
C SER A 61 19.96 -10.39 -19.37
N THR A 62 19.96 -10.87 -18.13
CA THR A 62 21.12 -11.45 -17.44
C THR A 62 20.92 -12.92 -17.06
N CYS A 63 19.78 -13.51 -17.42
CA CYS A 63 19.37 -14.84 -16.93
C CYS A 63 20.38 -15.95 -17.27
N SER A 64 20.94 -15.88 -18.48
CA SER A 64 21.89 -16.83 -19.06
C SER A 64 23.07 -16.11 -19.73
N GLY A 65 23.73 -15.22 -18.97
CA GLY A 65 24.67 -14.23 -19.52
C GLY A 65 23.95 -12.95 -19.97
N LEU A 66 24.72 -11.91 -20.30
CA LEU A 66 24.18 -10.63 -20.78
C LEU A 66 23.76 -10.78 -22.25
N ARG A 67 22.46 -10.71 -22.51
CA ARG A 67 21.84 -10.78 -23.85
C ARG A 67 20.95 -9.56 -24.07
N GLY A 68 20.95 -8.92 -25.23
CA GLY A 68 20.03 -7.79 -25.44
C GLY A 68 20.37 -6.87 -26.60
N LEU A 69 19.73 -5.70 -26.57
CA LEU A 69 19.84 -4.63 -27.57
C LEU A 69 20.13 -3.29 -26.89
N LEU A 70 20.98 -2.48 -27.53
CA LEU A 70 21.22 -1.07 -27.24
C LEU A 70 20.99 -0.27 -28.52
N GLN A 71 19.98 0.58 -28.57
CA GLN A 71 19.74 1.49 -29.69
C GLN A 71 20.23 2.89 -29.33
N LEU A 72 21.14 3.42 -30.15
CA LEU A 72 21.67 4.79 -30.07
C LEU A 72 21.24 5.53 -31.33
N GLU A 73 20.25 6.42 -31.21
CA GLU A 73 19.64 7.13 -32.34
C GLU A 73 19.14 6.13 -33.41
N ASP A 74 19.64 6.21 -34.65
CA ASP A 74 19.29 5.30 -35.75
C ASP A 74 20.13 3.99 -35.79
N VAL A 75 21.08 3.79 -34.86
CA VAL A 75 21.99 2.63 -34.85
C VAL A 75 21.64 1.66 -33.72
N THR A 76 21.31 0.41 -34.07
CA THR A 76 21.04 -0.66 -33.11
C THR A 76 22.25 -1.58 -32.95
N TYR A 77 22.60 -1.90 -31.71
CA TYR A 77 23.68 -2.82 -31.35
C TYR A 77 23.13 -4.06 -30.61
N GLY A 78 23.59 -5.24 -31.01
CA GLY A 78 23.31 -6.52 -30.35
C GLY A 78 24.35 -6.86 -29.28
N ILE A 79 23.90 -7.54 -28.23
CA ILE A 79 24.72 -8.05 -27.13
C ILE A 79 24.42 -9.54 -26.95
N GLU A 80 25.43 -10.41 -27.08
CA GLU A 80 25.29 -11.86 -26.87
C GLU A 80 26.52 -12.46 -26.14
N PRO A 81 26.35 -13.46 -25.25
CA PRO A 81 27.46 -14.13 -24.59
C PRO A 81 28.19 -15.08 -25.55
N LEU A 82 29.52 -15.11 -25.48
CA LEU A 82 30.33 -16.03 -26.27
C LEU A 82 30.26 -17.45 -25.67
N GLU A 83 29.51 -18.34 -26.31
CA GLU A 83 29.28 -19.74 -25.88
C GLU A 83 30.55 -20.62 -26.03
N SER A 84 31.54 -20.33 -25.19
CA SER A 84 32.75 -21.12 -24.88
C SER A 84 33.72 -20.37 -23.94
N SER A 85 33.50 -19.07 -23.66
CA SER A 85 34.39 -18.27 -22.82
C SER A 85 34.30 -18.65 -21.32
N ALA A 86 35.44 -18.96 -20.71
CA ALA A 86 35.55 -19.24 -19.28
C ALA A 86 35.45 -17.98 -18.39
N THR A 87 35.44 -16.78 -18.98
CA THR A 87 35.48 -15.47 -18.28
C THR A 87 34.20 -14.64 -18.44
N PHE A 88 33.12 -15.23 -18.99
CA PHE A 88 31.85 -14.52 -19.28
C PHE A 88 32.02 -13.33 -20.24
N GLU A 89 32.75 -13.53 -21.33
CA GLU A 89 32.89 -12.53 -22.40
C GLU A 89 31.61 -12.42 -23.24
N HIS A 90 31.30 -11.20 -23.69
CA HIS A 90 30.12 -10.91 -24.49
C HIS A 90 30.54 -10.23 -25.80
N MET A 91 29.96 -10.67 -26.92
CA MET A 91 30.06 -9.99 -28.20
C MET A 91 29.12 -8.78 -28.19
N PHE A 92 29.65 -7.63 -28.58
CA PHE A 92 28.89 -6.40 -28.83
C PHE A 92 29.08 -6.05 -30.31
N TYR A 93 27.99 -5.98 -31.08
CA TYR A 93 28.05 -5.84 -32.54
C TYR A 93 26.99 -4.88 -33.08
N GLU A 94 27.33 -4.14 -34.12
CA GLU A 94 26.42 -3.23 -34.83
C GLU A 94 25.49 -4.04 -35.75
N ILE A 95 24.17 -3.87 -35.64
CA ILE A 95 23.17 -4.56 -36.47
C ILE A 95 23.02 -3.79 -37.78
N LYS A 96 23.91 -4.06 -38.74
CA LYS A 96 23.92 -3.37 -40.04
C LYS A 96 22.75 -3.79 -40.93
N ASN A 97 22.17 -2.80 -41.62
CA ASN A 97 21.14 -2.96 -42.66
C ASN A 97 21.72 -3.61 -43.94
N ASN A 98 22.28 -4.82 -43.82
CA ASN A 98 22.80 -5.57 -44.96
C ASN A 98 21.68 -6.35 -45.65
N LYS A 99 21.52 -6.12 -46.95
CA LYS A 99 20.99 -7.16 -47.85
C LYS A 99 21.91 -8.39 -47.74
N ILE A 100 21.31 -9.57 -47.76
CA ILE A 100 21.96 -10.86 -47.48
C ILE A 100 23.24 -11.05 -48.32
N ASP A 101 24.39 -11.22 -47.67
CA ASP A 101 25.49 -12.09 -48.13
C ASP A 101 26.55 -12.34 -47.03
N TYR A 102 27.56 -13.18 -47.34
CA TYR A 102 28.37 -13.99 -46.41
C TYR A 102 29.44 -13.29 -45.53
N ALA A 103 29.88 -14.02 -44.49
CA ALA A 103 30.98 -13.75 -43.54
C ALA A 103 32.35 -14.35 -44.04
N PRO A 104 33.52 -14.43 -43.31
CA PRO A 104 33.73 -14.32 -41.84
C PRO A 104 35.09 -13.73 -41.29
N LEU A 105 35.25 -13.75 -39.95
CA LEU A 105 36.48 -13.53 -39.11
C LEU A 105 37.00 -12.06 -39.04
N LYS A 106 37.60 -11.49 -37.97
CA LYS A 106 38.16 -11.93 -36.64
C LYS A 106 38.34 -10.66 -35.72
N GLU A 107 38.80 -10.60 -34.45
CA GLU A 107 39.37 -11.56 -33.46
C GLU A 107 39.02 -11.28 -31.96
N LYS A 108 39.73 -10.38 -31.23
CA LYS A 108 39.67 -10.21 -29.74
C LYS A 108 39.97 -8.78 -29.23
N HIS A 109 39.47 -8.39 -28.04
CA HIS A 109 40.32 -8.09 -26.84
C HIS A 109 39.52 -7.85 -25.52
N GLU A 110 39.88 -8.66 -24.50
CA GLU A 110 39.94 -8.45 -23.03
C GLU A 110 38.82 -7.84 -22.15
N ASN A 111 38.85 -8.29 -20.88
CA ASN A 111 37.82 -8.11 -19.84
C ASN A 111 38.17 -7.03 -18.80
N GLN A 112 37.15 -6.44 -18.17
CA GLN A 112 37.19 -6.07 -16.73
C GLN A 112 35.76 -5.88 -16.17
N SER A 113 35.56 -6.11 -14.86
CA SER A 113 34.24 -6.14 -14.22
C SER A 113 34.22 -5.51 -12.83
N TYR A 114 33.12 -4.82 -12.50
CA TYR A 114 32.94 -4.04 -11.26
C TYR A 114 31.49 -4.16 -10.75
N ARG A 115 31.22 -3.80 -9.48
CA ARG A 115 29.92 -3.95 -8.80
C ARG A 115 29.29 -2.59 -8.45
N ILE A 116 27.94 -2.55 -8.37
CA ILE A 116 27.13 -1.37 -8.03
C ILE A 116 26.11 -1.73 -6.93
N LEU A 117 25.66 -0.73 -6.16
CA LEU A 117 24.59 -0.79 -5.15
C LEU A 117 23.43 0.14 -5.55
N VAL A 118 22.19 -0.19 -5.21
CA VAL A 118 20.96 0.42 -5.76
C VAL A 118 20.00 0.86 -4.64
N LYS A 119 19.18 1.89 -4.91
CA LYS A 119 18.05 2.35 -4.09
C LYS A 119 16.85 2.67 -5.02
N PRO A 120 15.59 2.28 -4.72
CA PRO A 120 14.47 2.39 -5.68
C PRO A 120 13.33 3.35 -5.27
N GLU A 121 12.78 4.06 -6.26
CA GLU A 121 11.65 5.01 -6.22
C GLU A 121 11.21 5.19 -7.73
N VAL A 122 9.97 5.28 -8.24
CA VAL A 122 8.55 5.30 -7.79
C VAL A 122 7.65 4.59 -8.86
N SER A 123 6.34 4.37 -8.61
CA SER A 123 5.39 3.61 -9.47
C SER A 123 4.82 4.33 -10.72
N ASN A 124 4.41 3.56 -11.73
CA ASN A 124 3.62 3.95 -12.91
C ASN A 124 2.29 3.12 -13.01
N PRO A 125 1.39 3.37 -13.99
CA PRO A 125 0.23 2.53 -14.33
C PRO A 125 0.60 1.21 -15.05
N PHE A 126 -0.28 0.20 -14.98
CA PHE A 126 -0.05 -1.15 -15.53
C PHE A 126 -1.33 -1.78 -16.12
N ASP A 127 -1.22 -2.40 -17.29
CA ASP A 127 -2.26 -3.21 -17.95
C ASP A 127 -1.86 -4.68 -18.05
N HIS A 128 -2.81 -5.61 -17.82
CA HIS A 128 -2.54 -7.04 -17.74
C HIS A 128 -2.89 -7.80 -19.04
N LEU A 129 -1.91 -8.54 -19.59
CA LEU A 129 -1.94 -9.19 -20.91
C LEU A 129 -1.59 -10.69 -20.83
N HIS A 130 -2.42 -11.53 -21.45
CA HIS A 130 -2.30 -12.99 -21.51
C HIS A 130 -1.91 -13.42 -22.94
N LEU A 131 -0.97 -14.38 -23.09
CA LEU A 131 -0.47 -14.79 -24.40
C LEU A 131 -0.59 -16.30 -24.64
N CYS A 132 -1.17 -16.68 -25.77
CA CYS A 132 -1.26 -18.05 -26.25
C CYS A 132 -0.31 -18.25 -27.45
N LEU A 133 0.61 -19.21 -27.36
CA LEU A 133 1.55 -19.59 -28.41
C LEU A 133 1.06 -20.84 -29.17
N THR A 134 1.06 -20.77 -30.51
CA THR A 134 0.97 -21.95 -31.39
C THR A 134 2.33 -22.25 -32.02
N PHE A 135 2.59 -23.52 -32.39
CA PHE A 135 3.77 -23.96 -33.16
C PHE A 135 5.12 -23.39 -32.68
N TYR A 136 5.42 -23.56 -31.38
CA TYR A 136 6.57 -22.94 -30.73
C TYR A 136 7.93 -23.32 -31.36
N ASP A 137 8.03 -24.45 -32.06
CA ASP A 137 9.26 -24.96 -32.68
C ASP A 137 9.96 -23.95 -33.61
N TYR A 138 9.18 -23.06 -34.26
CA TYR A 138 9.70 -21.99 -35.11
C TYR A 138 10.24 -20.78 -34.32
N MET A 139 9.70 -20.51 -33.12
CA MET A 139 10.35 -19.60 -32.17
C MET A 139 11.57 -20.25 -31.52
N GLY A 140 11.58 -21.57 -31.35
CA GLY A 140 12.77 -22.35 -31.07
C GLY A 140 12.42 -23.80 -30.71
N SER A 141 13.26 -24.75 -31.12
CA SER A 141 13.06 -26.19 -30.90
C SER A 141 13.05 -26.60 -29.42
N GLU A 142 13.40 -25.69 -28.51
CA GLU A 142 13.22 -25.84 -27.06
C GLU A 142 12.30 -24.75 -26.51
N MET A 143 11.39 -25.15 -25.60
CA MET A 143 10.43 -24.25 -24.96
C MET A 143 11.10 -23.05 -24.24
N GLY A 144 12.33 -23.23 -23.74
CA GLY A 144 13.11 -22.16 -23.12
C GLY A 144 13.53 -21.05 -24.10
N ALA A 145 13.86 -21.41 -25.35
CA ALA A 145 14.23 -20.44 -26.39
C ALA A 145 13.00 -19.65 -26.87
N ALA A 146 11.87 -20.34 -27.12
CA ALA A 146 10.61 -19.68 -27.46
C ALA A 146 10.15 -18.71 -26.34
N THR A 147 10.27 -19.14 -25.08
CA THR A 147 10.02 -18.30 -23.90
C THR A 147 10.89 -17.05 -23.87
N GLN A 148 12.21 -17.19 -24.06
CA GLN A 148 13.13 -16.04 -24.07
C GLN A 148 12.80 -15.03 -25.16
N LYS A 149 12.38 -15.49 -26.36
CA LYS A 149 11.94 -14.59 -27.44
C LYS A 149 10.65 -13.85 -27.08
N VAL A 150 9.66 -14.50 -26.48
CA VAL A 150 8.43 -13.81 -26.01
C VAL A 150 8.74 -12.75 -24.95
N VAL A 151 9.62 -13.03 -23.98
CA VAL A 151 9.99 -12.02 -22.98
C VAL A 151 10.75 -10.85 -23.62
N HIS A 152 11.59 -11.11 -24.63
CA HIS A 152 12.28 -10.06 -25.39
C HIS A 152 11.27 -9.16 -26.14
N ILE A 153 10.30 -9.76 -26.85
CA ILE A 153 9.20 -9.04 -27.52
C ILE A 153 8.49 -8.09 -26.55
N PHE A 154 8.19 -8.55 -25.33
CA PHE A 154 7.50 -7.74 -24.33
C PHE A 154 8.35 -6.61 -23.74
N GLY A 155 9.69 -6.73 -23.70
CA GLY A 155 10.57 -5.60 -23.37
C GLY A 155 10.56 -4.51 -24.46
N LEU A 156 10.51 -4.91 -25.73
CA LEU A 156 10.39 -3.98 -26.86
C LEU A 156 9.02 -3.27 -26.84
N ILE A 157 7.93 -4.01 -26.61
CA ILE A 157 6.58 -3.44 -26.44
C ILE A 157 6.54 -2.47 -25.25
N ASN A 158 7.07 -2.85 -24.08
CA ASN A 158 7.10 -1.95 -22.92
C ASN A 158 7.93 -0.68 -23.15
N THR A 159 8.95 -0.73 -24.01
CA THR A 159 9.64 0.48 -24.46
C THR A 159 8.73 1.37 -25.30
N MET A 160 8.04 0.80 -26.30
CA MET A 160 7.10 1.53 -27.15
C MET A 160 5.97 2.20 -26.33
N PHE A 161 5.38 1.46 -25.39
CA PHE A 161 4.26 1.92 -24.55
C PHE A 161 4.65 2.87 -23.42
N SER A 162 5.93 2.92 -23.01
CA SER A 162 6.42 3.87 -22.00
C SER A 162 6.11 5.34 -22.33
N GLN A 163 6.03 5.69 -23.62
CA GLN A 163 5.68 7.02 -24.11
C GLN A 163 4.24 7.43 -23.75
N LEU A 164 3.32 6.46 -23.71
CA LEU A 164 1.93 6.65 -23.25
C LEU A 164 1.82 6.65 -21.72
N LYS A 165 2.94 6.45 -21.00
CA LYS A 165 3.00 6.15 -19.55
C LYS A 165 2.22 4.87 -19.16
N MET A 166 2.21 3.89 -20.05
CA MET A 166 1.57 2.58 -19.86
C MET A 166 2.65 1.49 -19.78
N MET A 167 2.42 0.47 -18.94
CA MET A 167 3.22 -0.76 -18.91
C MET A 167 2.35 -1.98 -19.20
N ILE A 168 2.77 -2.80 -20.15
CA ILE A 168 2.11 -4.03 -20.60
C ILE A 168 2.70 -5.23 -19.85
N MET A 169 1.94 -5.75 -18.88
CA MET A 169 2.34 -6.83 -17.99
C MET A 169 1.93 -8.19 -18.55
N LEU A 170 2.90 -9.02 -18.94
CA LEU A 170 2.61 -10.41 -19.33
C LEU A 170 2.28 -11.27 -18.09
N THR A 171 1.00 -11.57 -17.88
CA THR A 171 0.54 -12.38 -16.74
C THR A 171 0.85 -13.85 -16.92
N SER A 172 0.63 -14.33 -18.15
CA SER A 172 0.45 -15.74 -18.46
C SER A 172 0.97 -16.11 -19.84
N LEU A 173 1.63 -17.26 -19.93
CA LEU A 173 1.99 -17.89 -21.20
C LEU A 173 1.43 -19.32 -21.29
N GLU A 174 0.53 -19.57 -22.24
CA GLU A 174 0.03 -20.90 -22.61
C GLU A 174 0.66 -21.35 -23.94
N ILE A 175 1.17 -22.58 -24.02
CA ILE A 175 1.80 -23.12 -25.24
C ILE A 175 1.03 -24.36 -25.73
N TRP A 176 0.50 -24.30 -26.95
CA TRP A 176 -0.23 -25.40 -27.59
C TRP A 176 0.73 -26.40 -28.25
N SER A 177 1.45 -27.18 -27.45
CA SER A 177 2.52 -28.09 -27.92
C SER A 177 2.04 -29.45 -28.48
N ASP A 178 0.75 -29.78 -28.41
CA ASP A 178 0.20 -31.08 -28.83
C ASP A 178 -0.74 -30.99 -30.05
N LYS A 179 -1.63 -29.99 -30.09
CA LYS A 179 -2.50 -29.61 -31.22
C LYS A 179 -3.17 -28.27 -30.92
N ASN A 180 -3.30 -27.42 -31.94
CA ASN A 180 -4.11 -26.20 -31.89
C ASN A 180 -5.52 -26.47 -31.34
N LYS A 181 -5.99 -25.60 -30.44
CA LYS A 181 -7.30 -25.75 -29.78
C LYS A 181 -8.47 -25.16 -30.59
N ILE A 182 -8.15 -24.43 -31.66
CA ILE A 182 -9.09 -23.85 -32.62
C ILE A 182 -8.73 -24.24 -34.06
N SER A 183 -9.64 -23.97 -35.01
CA SER A 183 -9.25 -23.85 -36.42
C SER A 183 -8.38 -22.61 -36.60
N THR A 184 -7.25 -22.78 -37.29
CA THR A 184 -6.39 -21.68 -37.77
C THR A 184 -6.47 -21.52 -39.30
N ASN A 185 -7.46 -22.18 -39.91
CA ASN A 185 -7.82 -21.98 -41.32
C ASN A 185 -8.93 -20.93 -41.39
N GLY A 186 -8.83 -20.02 -42.34
CA GLY A 186 -9.77 -18.91 -42.55
C GLY A 186 -9.04 -17.61 -42.88
N ASP A 187 -9.80 -16.53 -43.03
CA ASP A 187 -9.26 -15.16 -42.97
C ASP A 187 -8.97 -14.73 -41.52
N ALA A 188 -8.57 -13.47 -41.34
CA ALA A 188 -8.19 -12.95 -40.02
C ALA A 188 -9.39 -12.88 -39.05
N ASP A 189 -10.58 -12.57 -39.57
CA ASP A 189 -11.79 -12.40 -38.77
C ASP A 189 -12.41 -13.75 -38.40
N GLU A 190 -12.39 -14.74 -39.30
CA GLU A 190 -12.79 -16.11 -39.00
C GLU A 190 -11.89 -16.72 -37.90
N VAL A 191 -10.57 -16.55 -37.99
CA VAL A 191 -9.64 -17.08 -36.98
C VAL A 191 -9.75 -16.32 -35.65
N LEU A 192 -9.98 -14.99 -35.68
CA LEU A 192 -10.24 -14.19 -34.48
C LEU A 192 -11.56 -14.59 -33.79
N GLN A 193 -12.64 -14.79 -34.54
CA GLN A 193 -13.93 -15.27 -33.98
C GLN A 193 -13.83 -16.70 -33.41
N ASN A 194 -13.06 -17.58 -34.06
CA ASN A 194 -12.77 -18.91 -33.53
C ASN A 194 -11.97 -18.85 -32.22
N PHE A 195 -10.98 -17.96 -32.12
CA PHE A 195 -10.20 -17.74 -30.88
C PHE A 195 -11.05 -17.13 -29.76
N LEU A 196 -11.89 -16.14 -30.08
CA LEU A 196 -12.81 -15.52 -29.12
C LEU A 196 -13.83 -16.53 -28.57
N SER A 197 -14.37 -17.37 -29.45
CA SER A 197 -15.26 -18.48 -29.11
C SER A 197 -14.60 -19.54 -28.23
N TRP A 198 -13.28 -19.70 -28.33
CA TRP A 198 -12.50 -20.59 -27.46
C TRP A 198 -12.25 -19.96 -26.09
N LYS A 199 -11.82 -18.69 -26.03
CA LYS A 199 -11.67 -17.92 -24.77
C LYS A 199 -12.95 -17.97 -23.94
N GLN A 200 -14.10 -17.69 -24.55
CA GLN A 200 -15.40 -17.72 -23.88
C GLN A 200 -15.81 -19.11 -23.35
N LYS A 201 -15.38 -20.21 -23.99
CA LYS A 201 -15.68 -21.59 -23.55
C LYS A 201 -14.72 -22.08 -22.46
N ASN A 202 -13.46 -21.64 -22.49
CA ASN A 202 -12.42 -22.07 -21.56
C ASN A 202 -12.32 -21.24 -20.28
N ALA A 203 -12.99 -20.08 -20.19
CA ALA A 203 -12.99 -19.19 -19.02
C ALA A 203 -13.51 -19.81 -17.69
N ASN A 204 -13.91 -21.08 -17.67
CA ASN A 204 -14.42 -21.80 -16.49
C ASN A 204 -13.32 -22.19 -15.46
N GLY A 205 -12.17 -21.51 -15.45
CA GLY A 205 -11.07 -21.77 -14.52
C GLY A 205 -10.05 -20.64 -14.47
N LEU A 206 -10.09 -19.85 -13.38
CA LEU A 206 -9.12 -18.82 -12.96
C LEU A 206 -8.80 -17.64 -13.91
N GLN A 207 -9.09 -17.71 -15.21
CA GLN A 207 -8.92 -16.58 -16.13
C GLN A 207 -9.85 -15.41 -15.73
N LYS A 208 -9.26 -14.28 -15.33
CA LYS A 208 -10.01 -13.08 -14.93
C LYS A 208 -10.73 -12.49 -16.14
N LEU A 209 -11.93 -11.94 -15.90
CA LEU A 209 -12.79 -11.39 -16.96
C LEU A 209 -12.14 -10.24 -17.75
N ASN A 210 -11.15 -9.55 -17.18
CA ASN A 210 -10.61 -8.29 -17.71
C ASN A 210 -9.16 -8.40 -18.23
N GLU A 211 -8.63 -9.61 -18.49
CA GLU A 211 -7.32 -9.78 -19.13
C GLU A 211 -7.46 -9.78 -20.67
N MET A 212 -6.66 -8.94 -21.34
CA MET A 212 -6.48 -9.01 -22.81
C MET A 212 -5.83 -10.34 -23.19
N THR A 213 -6.22 -10.97 -24.30
CA THR A 213 -5.64 -12.27 -24.71
C THR A 213 -5.26 -12.30 -26.17
N TYR A 214 -3.99 -12.63 -26.48
CA TYR A 214 -3.48 -12.66 -27.85
C TYR A 214 -3.03 -14.07 -28.26
N LEU A 215 -3.38 -14.48 -29.49
CA LEU A 215 -2.90 -15.70 -30.11
C LEU A 215 -1.76 -15.40 -31.08
N LEU A 216 -0.60 -16.05 -30.86
CA LEU A 216 0.51 -16.05 -31.80
C LEU A 216 0.41 -17.24 -32.75
N LEU A 217 0.24 -16.91 -34.04
CA LEU A 217 0.14 -17.85 -35.14
C LEU A 217 1.45 -17.87 -35.92
N TYR A 218 1.87 -19.05 -36.39
CA TYR A 218 2.93 -19.17 -37.40
C TYR A 218 2.30 -19.51 -38.75
N MET A 219 2.70 -18.80 -39.81
CA MET A 219 2.28 -19.07 -41.19
C MET A 219 3.42 -18.76 -42.18
N ASP A 220 3.70 -19.68 -43.10
CA ASP A 220 4.74 -19.51 -44.13
C ASP A 220 4.35 -18.50 -45.23
N LEU A 221 3.05 -18.40 -45.56
CA LEU A 221 2.49 -17.50 -46.58
C LEU A 221 1.14 -16.94 -46.09
N PRO A 222 1.12 -15.92 -45.22
CA PRO A 222 -0.13 -15.36 -44.71
C PRO A 222 -0.74 -14.31 -45.63
N ALA A 223 -2.07 -14.23 -45.62
CA ALA A 223 -2.82 -13.14 -46.24
C ALA A 223 -3.00 -11.92 -45.31
N TYR A 224 -2.62 -12.03 -44.03
CA TYR A 224 -2.78 -11.00 -43.00
C TYR A 224 -1.69 -11.09 -41.92
N ILE A 225 -1.38 -9.98 -41.28
CA ILE A 225 -0.37 -9.88 -40.20
C ILE A 225 -0.98 -10.03 -38.79
N GLY A 226 -2.28 -9.82 -38.64
CA GLY A 226 -3.03 -9.95 -37.39
C GLY A 226 -4.41 -9.29 -37.47
N ALA A 227 -5.21 -9.44 -36.42
CA ALA A 227 -6.51 -8.80 -36.26
C ALA A 227 -6.89 -8.66 -34.78
N THR A 228 -7.70 -7.65 -34.45
CA THR A 228 -8.23 -7.40 -33.10
C THR A 228 -9.43 -6.45 -33.18
N TYR A 229 -10.27 -6.41 -32.14
CA TYR A 229 -11.41 -5.50 -32.07
C TYR A 229 -10.96 -4.12 -31.55
N ARG A 230 -11.27 -3.04 -32.29
CA ARG A 230 -10.84 -1.67 -31.94
C ARG A 230 -11.55 -1.15 -30.68
N GLY A 231 -10.79 -0.57 -29.75
CA GLY A 231 -11.33 0.12 -28.56
C GLY A 231 -12.02 -0.80 -27.54
N THR A 232 -11.74 -2.10 -27.58
CA THR A 232 -12.43 -3.10 -26.75
C THR A 232 -11.57 -3.71 -25.63
N ALA A 233 -10.40 -3.14 -25.34
CA ALA A 233 -9.50 -3.62 -24.28
C ALA A 233 -10.24 -3.89 -22.95
N CYS A 234 -11.11 -2.95 -22.53
CA CYS A 234 -11.94 -3.07 -21.32
C CYS A 234 -13.21 -3.92 -21.45
N ASN A 235 -13.49 -4.56 -22.58
CA ASN A 235 -14.70 -5.35 -22.80
C ASN A 235 -14.41 -6.87 -22.76
N PRO A 236 -14.77 -7.58 -21.67
CA PRO A 236 -14.49 -9.02 -21.50
C PRO A 236 -14.87 -9.91 -22.69
N LYS A 237 -15.91 -9.53 -23.44
CA LYS A 237 -16.46 -10.33 -24.54
C LYS A 237 -15.65 -10.22 -25.83
N PHE A 238 -14.88 -9.14 -26.00
CA PHE A 238 -14.13 -8.81 -27.22
C PHE A 238 -12.64 -8.55 -26.98
N SER A 239 -12.17 -8.61 -25.72
CA SER A 239 -10.79 -8.32 -25.33
C SER A 239 -9.81 -9.42 -25.77
N ALA A 240 -9.60 -9.54 -27.09
CA ALA A 240 -8.73 -10.53 -27.73
C ALA A 240 -8.20 -10.08 -29.10
N GLY A 241 -7.06 -10.65 -29.49
CA GLY A 241 -6.44 -10.45 -30.80
C GLY A 241 -5.68 -11.66 -31.30
N ILE A 242 -5.30 -11.64 -32.59
CA ILE A 242 -4.40 -12.61 -33.21
C ILE A 242 -3.25 -11.85 -33.90
N ALA A 243 -2.04 -12.39 -33.86
CA ALA A 243 -0.86 -11.85 -34.53
C ALA A 243 -0.05 -12.96 -35.20
N VAL A 244 0.52 -12.68 -36.37
CA VAL A 244 1.18 -13.67 -37.23
C VAL A 244 2.68 -13.47 -37.27
N HIS A 245 3.43 -14.50 -36.88
CA HIS A 245 4.87 -14.57 -37.08
C HIS A 245 5.19 -15.29 -38.40
N LEU A 246 5.76 -14.56 -39.36
CA LEU A 246 6.36 -15.13 -40.55
C LEU A 246 7.81 -15.55 -40.27
N ARG A 247 8.27 -16.58 -40.98
CA ARG A 247 9.68 -17.04 -40.97
C ARG A 247 10.71 -15.95 -41.28
N THR A 248 10.31 -14.90 -41.99
CA THR A 248 11.15 -13.77 -42.42
C THR A 248 11.03 -12.54 -41.52
N LEU A 249 10.11 -12.50 -40.55
CA LEU A 249 10.00 -11.39 -39.60
C LEU A 249 11.08 -11.49 -38.52
N THR A 250 11.72 -10.36 -38.23
CA THR A 250 12.56 -10.22 -37.03
C THR A 250 11.70 -10.19 -35.77
N ILE A 251 12.33 -10.42 -34.61
CA ILE A 251 11.69 -10.31 -33.30
C ILE A 251 11.20 -8.86 -33.06
N GLU A 252 11.97 -7.88 -33.53
CA GLU A 252 11.62 -6.45 -33.49
C GLU A 252 10.35 -6.17 -34.31
N ALA A 253 10.28 -6.64 -35.55
CA ALA A 253 9.12 -6.42 -36.42
C ALA A 253 7.85 -7.11 -35.88
N LEU A 254 7.97 -8.29 -35.25
CA LEU A 254 6.85 -8.92 -34.54
C LEU A 254 6.41 -8.12 -33.30
N ALA A 255 7.34 -7.48 -32.58
CA ALA A 255 6.99 -6.57 -31.49
C ALA A 255 6.26 -5.31 -31.99
N VAL A 256 6.63 -4.78 -33.17
CA VAL A 256 5.88 -3.68 -33.84
C VAL A 256 4.45 -4.12 -34.19
N VAL A 257 4.26 -5.30 -34.79
CA VAL A 257 2.91 -5.84 -35.10
C VAL A 257 2.05 -5.99 -33.84
N LEU A 258 2.62 -6.53 -32.75
CA LEU A 258 1.90 -6.63 -31.48
C LEU A 258 1.61 -5.25 -30.86
N ALA A 259 2.52 -4.29 -30.97
CA ALA A 259 2.30 -2.92 -30.48
C ALA A 259 1.20 -2.19 -31.28
N GLN A 260 1.17 -2.36 -32.60
CA GLN A 260 0.08 -1.87 -33.47
C GLN A 260 -1.27 -2.45 -33.04
N LEU A 261 -1.36 -3.76 -32.86
CA LEU A 261 -2.60 -4.41 -32.46
C LEU A 261 -3.03 -4.02 -31.04
N LEU A 262 -2.11 -3.84 -30.10
CA LEU A 262 -2.42 -3.31 -28.76
C LEU A 262 -2.93 -1.86 -28.84
N GLY A 263 -2.32 -1.02 -29.70
CA GLY A 263 -2.79 0.33 -29.97
C GLY A 263 -4.23 0.38 -30.52
N ILE A 264 -4.53 -0.42 -31.55
CA ILE A 264 -5.89 -0.55 -32.10
C ILE A 264 -6.87 -1.03 -31.02
N HIS A 265 -6.47 -2.01 -30.21
CA HIS A 265 -7.31 -2.58 -29.17
C HIS A 265 -7.65 -1.59 -28.04
N LEU A 266 -6.74 -0.67 -27.73
CA LEU A 266 -6.96 0.50 -26.86
C LEU A 266 -7.78 1.61 -27.54
N GLY A 267 -7.94 1.59 -28.86
CA GLY A 267 -8.82 2.48 -29.63
C GLY A 267 -8.13 3.34 -30.69
N LEU A 268 -6.81 3.26 -30.84
CA LEU A 268 -6.05 4.06 -31.82
C LEU A 268 -6.37 3.69 -33.27
N THR A 269 -6.06 4.61 -34.18
CA THR A 269 -6.07 4.40 -35.64
C THR A 269 -4.65 4.27 -36.21
N TYR A 270 -4.55 3.86 -37.49
CA TYR A 270 -3.30 4.01 -38.25
C TYR A 270 -3.09 5.50 -38.57
N ASP A 271 -1.85 5.97 -38.43
CA ASP A 271 -1.46 7.37 -38.64
C ASP A 271 -1.67 7.80 -40.11
N ASP A 272 -2.29 8.96 -40.32
CA ASP A 272 -2.27 9.63 -41.63
C ASP A 272 -0.87 10.22 -41.88
N VAL A 273 -0.13 9.60 -42.79
CA VAL A 273 1.27 9.94 -43.13
C VAL A 273 1.44 11.39 -43.60
N TYR A 274 0.38 12.07 -44.06
CA TYR A 274 0.43 13.47 -44.49
C TYR A 274 0.07 14.47 -43.39
N ASN A 275 -0.73 14.07 -42.40
CA ASN A 275 -1.28 14.97 -41.38
C ASN A 275 -0.73 14.71 -39.96
N CYS A 276 -0.13 13.55 -39.70
CA CYS A 276 0.37 13.16 -38.39
C CYS A 276 1.89 13.34 -38.29
N PHE A 277 2.35 14.19 -37.37
CA PHE A 277 3.78 14.36 -37.13
C PHE A 277 4.37 13.13 -36.45
N CYS A 278 5.32 12.48 -37.12
CA CYS A 278 6.15 11.42 -36.57
C CYS A 278 7.54 11.97 -36.22
N PRO A 279 8.03 11.89 -34.97
CA PRO A 279 9.35 12.40 -34.59
C PRO A 279 10.56 11.57 -35.06
N GLY A 280 10.34 10.47 -35.79
CA GLY A 280 11.37 9.55 -36.27
C GLY A 280 11.03 9.00 -37.66
N SER A 281 11.88 8.13 -38.21
CA SER A 281 11.76 7.64 -39.59
C SER A 281 10.46 6.88 -39.88
N THR A 282 9.90 6.17 -38.89
CA THR A 282 8.57 5.53 -39.00
C THR A 282 7.95 5.33 -37.61
N CYS A 283 6.67 5.70 -37.45
CA CYS A 283 5.93 5.57 -36.19
C CYS A 283 5.20 4.23 -36.08
N ILE A 284 4.89 3.79 -34.86
CA ILE A 284 4.25 2.49 -34.56
C ILE A 284 2.99 2.30 -35.40
N MET A 285 2.11 3.29 -35.43
CA MET A 285 0.83 3.23 -36.12
C MET A 285 0.93 3.54 -37.63
N ASN A 286 2.10 3.43 -38.26
CA ASN A 286 2.23 3.38 -39.72
C ASN A 286 2.32 1.89 -40.17
N PRO A 287 1.49 1.41 -41.12
CA PRO A 287 1.55 0.04 -41.64
C PRO A 287 2.93 -0.41 -42.12
N GLU A 288 3.75 0.49 -42.67
CA GLU A 288 5.08 0.19 -43.19
C GLU A 288 6.15 -0.02 -42.10
N ALA A 289 5.85 0.33 -40.83
CA ALA A 289 6.80 0.26 -39.71
C ALA A 289 7.43 -1.14 -39.53
N ILE A 290 6.69 -2.18 -39.89
CA ILE A 290 7.08 -3.60 -39.84
C ILE A 290 8.30 -3.90 -40.73
N HIS A 291 8.54 -3.09 -41.76
CA HIS A 291 9.68 -3.21 -42.67
C HIS A 291 10.93 -2.45 -42.20
N SER A 292 10.90 -1.85 -41.00
CA SER A 292 11.98 -1.01 -40.47
C SER A 292 12.53 -1.52 -39.12
N HIS A 293 13.84 -1.73 -39.03
CA HIS A 293 14.52 -2.22 -37.83
C HIS A 293 14.51 -1.22 -36.65
N GLY A 294 14.81 -1.73 -35.45
CA GLY A 294 14.84 -0.95 -34.21
C GLY A 294 13.45 -0.65 -33.66
N ILE A 295 13.42 0.10 -32.56
CA ILE A 295 12.19 0.43 -31.84
C ILE A 295 11.49 1.63 -32.49
N LYS A 296 10.16 1.66 -32.40
CA LYS A 296 9.30 2.69 -33.00
C LYS A 296 8.66 3.55 -31.92
N ILE A 297 8.18 4.73 -32.30
CA ILE A 297 7.56 5.71 -31.41
C ILE A 297 6.12 6.01 -31.85
N PHE A 298 5.27 6.50 -30.94
CA PHE A 298 3.92 6.94 -31.30
C PHE A 298 3.96 8.32 -31.95
N SER A 299 3.09 8.56 -32.94
CA SER A 299 2.94 9.87 -33.57
C SER A 299 2.26 10.88 -32.63
N SER A 300 2.26 12.16 -33.03
CA SER A 300 1.44 13.19 -32.39
C SER A 300 -0.06 12.86 -32.40
N CYS A 301 -0.57 12.21 -33.46
CA CYS A 301 -1.96 11.80 -33.59
C CYS A 301 -2.28 10.68 -32.59
N SER A 302 -1.54 9.58 -32.64
CA SER A 302 -1.65 8.44 -31.71
C SER A 302 -1.61 8.89 -30.24
N MET A 303 -0.69 9.82 -29.92
CA MET A 303 -0.54 10.41 -28.58
C MET A 303 -1.71 11.31 -28.16
N SER A 304 -2.43 11.92 -29.11
CA SER A 304 -3.63 12.74 -28.84
C SER A 304 -4.90 11.89 -28.73
N GLU A 305 -5.09 10.91 -29.62
CA GLU A 305 -6.18 9.92 -29.53
C GLU A 305 -6.12 9.18 -28.19
N TYR A 306 -4.94 8.68 -27.78
CA TYR A 306 -4.79 7.99 -26.50
C TYR A 306 -5.21 8.85 -25.31
N LYS A 307 -4.83 10.14 -25.27
CA LYS A 307 -5.21 11.07 -24.19
C LYS A 307 -6.71 11.32 -24.14
N GLN A 308 -7.38 11.35 -25.29
CA GLN A 308 -8.83 11.48 -25.35
C GLN A 308 -9.51 10.20 -24.85
N LEU A 309 -9.08 9.03 -25.33
CA LEU A 309 -9.62 7.72 -24.93
C LEU A 309 -9.42 7.44 -23.43
N ALA A 310 -8.23 7.69 -22.89
CA ALA A 310 -7.90 7.52 -21.47
C ALA A 310 -8.59 8.54 -20.53
N SER A 311 -9.37 9.49 -21.07
CA SER A 311 -10.24 10.40 -20.31
C SER A 311 -11.72 9.99 -20.31
N GLN A 312 -12.10 8.92 -21.03
CA GLN A 312 -13.46 8.43 -21.11
C GLN A 312 -13.73 7.38 -20.00
N PRO A 313 -14.95 7.33 -19.43
CA PRO A 313 -15.29 6.37 -18.36
C PRO A 313 -15.18 4.90 -18.81
N GLU A 314 -15.29 4.65 -20.12
CA GLU A 314 -15.10 3.32 -20.72
C GLU A 314 -13.66 2.79 -20.55
N SER A 315 -12.70 3.65 -20.19
CA SER A 315 -11.30 3.30 -19.90
C SER A 315 -11.01 3.02 -18.41
N GLU A 316 -12.00 3.16 -17.51
CA GLU A 316 -11.80 2.98 -16.05
C GLU A 316 -11.17 1.63 -15.66
N CYS A 317 -11.37 0.58 -16.46
CA CYS A 317 -10.79 -0.74 -16.17
C CYS A 317 -9.25 -0.73 -16.17
N LEU A 318 -8.62 0.13 -16.97
CA LEU A 318 -7.16 0.26 -17.05
C LEU A 318 -6.58 0.94 -15.79
N GLN A 319 -7.42 1.68 -15.05
CA GLN A 319 -7.05 2.39 -13.82
C GLN A 319 -7.36 1.57 -12.55
N GLN A 320 -8.46 0.79 -12.55
CA GLN A 320 -8.95 0.06 -11.37
C GLN A 320 -8.18 -1.25 -11.07
N GLN A 321 -7.28 -1.73 -11.94
CA GLN A 321 -6.63 -3.06 -11.79
C GLN A 321 -5.70 -3.20 -10.58
N GLN A 322 -5.35 -2.12 -9.86
CA GLN A 322 -4.52 -2.17 -8.64
C GLN A 322 -5.08 -3.09 -7.54
N GLN A 323 -6.40 -3.29 -7.45
CA GLN A 323 -7.02 -3.90 -6.27
C GLN A 323 -7.26 -5.43 -6.35
N GLN A 324 -7.20 -6.05 -7.54
CA GLN A 324 -7.58 -7.47 -7.73
C GLN A 324 -6.41 -8.46 -7.82
N VAL A 325 -5.16 -8.04 -7.64
CA VAL A 325 -3.99 -8.94 -7.65
C VAL A 325 -3.84 -9.70 -6.32
N LEU A 326 -4.33 -9.14 -5.21
CA LEU A 326 -4.08 -9.63 -3.84
C LEU A 326 -4.85 -10.89 -3.37
N LYS A 327 -5.72 -11.50 -4.19
CA LYS A 327 -6.73 -12.47 -3.69
C LYS A 327 -6.84 -13.83 -4.39
N VAL A 328 -5.97 -14.20 -5.34
CA VAL A 328 -6.11 -15.48 -6.09
C VAL A 328 -4.84 -16.33 -6.03
N VAL A 329 -4.93 -17.45 -5.29
CA VAL A 329 -3.97 -18.57 -5.19
C VAL A 329 -2.55 -18.18 -4.79
N ALA A 330 -2.31 -18.16 -3.47
CA ALA A 330 -0.95 -18.22 -2.92
C ALA A 330 -0.38 -19.65 -3.06
N GLN A 331 0.76 -19.78 -3.71
CA GLN A 331 1.80 -20.75 -3.37
C GLN A 331 3.11 -19.99 -3.16
N PRO A 332 4.02 -20.51 -2.32
CA PRO A 332 4.62 -19.66 -1.30
C PRO A 332 5.55 -18.61 -1.87
N GLN A 333 5.39 -17.39 -1.35
CA GLN A 333 6.52 -16.47 -1.27
C GLN A 333 7.68 -17.23 -0.60
N MET A 334 8.93 -17.04 -1.06
CA MET A 334 10.05 -17.61 -0.31
C MET A 334 10.13 -16.88 1.03
N ALA A 335 9.53 -17.50 2.05
CA ALA A 335 9.31 -16.94 3.36
C ALA A 335 10.62 -16.37 3.91
N THR A 336 10.66 -15.04 4.05
CA THR A 336 11.91 -14.32 4.28
C THR A 336 12.08 -14.06 5.77
N CYS A 337 12.35 -15.14 6.49
CA CYS A 337 12.49 -15.19 7.95
C CYS A 337 13.27 -13.99 8.51
N GLY A 338 12.67 -13.30 9.47
CA GLY A 338 13.18 -12.06 10.03
C GLY A 338 12.69 -10.80 9.30
N ASN A 339 11.58 -10.84 8.55
CA ASN A 339 10.97 -9.66 7.94
C ASN A 339 9.81 -9.06 8.79
N ASN A 340 9.43 -9.71 9.90
CA ASN A 340 8.30 -9.46 10.81
C ASN A 340 6.92 -9.82 10.25
N LYS A 341 6.83 -10.67 9.23
CA LYS A 341 5.58 -11.09 8.58
C LYS A 341 5.63 -12.58 8.27
N LEU A 342 4.97 -13.35 9.13
CA LEU A 342 4.72 -14.79 9.00
C LEU A 342 4.30 -15.18 7.57
N GLU A 343 5.20 -15.86 6.86
CA GLU A 343 5.02 -16.35 5.50
C GLU A 343 5.11 -17.88 5.48
N VAL A 344 4.11 -18.59 4.95
CA VAL A 344 4.12 -20.06 4.87
C VAL A 344 5.37 -20.52 4.08
N PRO A 345 6.28 -21.35 4.66
CA PRO A 345 6.03 -22.35 5.70
C PRO A 345 6.53 -22.02 7.12
N GLU A 346 6.79 -20.77 7.46
CA GLU A 346 7.18 -20.34 8.82
C GLU A 346 6.07 -20.65 9.84
N GLU A 347 6.48 -20.86 11.10
CA GLU A 347 5.58 -21.02 12.25
C GLU A 347 5.47 -19.73 13.08
N CYS A 348 6.45 -18.83 12.96
CA CYS A 348 6.51 -17.52 13.60
C CYS A 348 7.55 -16.62 12.90
N ASP A 349 7.37 -15.30 12.94
CA ASP A 349 8.45 -14.36 12.57
C ASP A 349 8.50 -13.16 13.53
N CYS A 350 9.49 -13.14 14.42
CA CYS A 350 9.68 -12.07 15.38
C CYS A 350 10.54 -10.90 14.88
N GLY A 351 11.01 -10.92 13.62
CA GLY A 351 12.05 -10.04 13.08
C GLY A 351 13.47 -10.59 13.27
N PRO A 352 14.51 -9.90 12.77
CA PRO A 352 15.88 -10.39 12.81
C PRO A 352 16.39 -10.54 14.24
N ALA A 353 17.36 -11.42 14.46
CA ALA A 353 17.77 -11.86 15.81
C ALA A 353 18.18 -10.73 16.78
N GLU A 354 18.62 -9.58 16.29
CA GLU A 354 18.97 -8.40 17.10
C GLU A 354 17.73 -7.63 17.61
N THR A 355 16.62 -7.68 16.90
CA THR A 355 15.36 -6.98 17.25
C THR A 355 14.22 -7.93 17.63
N CYS A 356 14.41 -9.25 17.49
CA CYS A 356 13.40 -10.26 17.78
C CYS A 356 12.78 -10.07 19.17
N THR A 357 11.50 -9.68 19.22
CA THR A 357 10.87 -9.34 20.52
C THR A 357 10.25 -10.53 21.26
N HIS A 358 10.36 -11.74 20.69
CA HIS A 358 9.74 -12.99 21.17
C HIS A 358 10.76 -14.15 21.28
N VAL A 359 12.02 -13.86 21.64
CA VAL A 359 13.16 -14.83 21.67
C VAL A 359 12.92 -16.12 22.49
N ASN A 360 11.95 -16.14 23.40
CA ASN A 360 11.58 -17.35 24.16
C ASN A 360 10.62 -18.29 23.40
N CYS A 361 10.00 -17.79 22.32
CA CYS A 361 8.84 -18.35 21.65
C CYS A 361 9.10 -18.65 20.17
N CYS A 362 9.96 -17.87 19.52
CA CYS A 362 10.31 -18.00 18.11
C CYS A 362 11.84 -18.01 17.92
N ASP A 363 12.39 -18.89 17.09
CA ASP A 363 13.79 -18.81 16.67
C ASP A 363 13.94 -17.87 15.46
N PRO A 364 14.66 -16.73 15.58
CA PRO A 364 14.80 -15.73 14.52
C PRO A 364 15.77 -16.11 13.38
N LYS A 365 16.25 -17.36 13.33
CA LYS A 365 17.04 -17.88 12.20
C LYS A 365 16.24 -18.81 11.30
N ASP A 366 15.45 -19.68 11.93
CA ASP A 366 14.73 -20.76 11.27
C ASP A 366 13.20 -20.51 11.24
N CYS A 367 12.71 -19.46 11.92
CA CYS A 367 11.30 -19.05 11.99
C CYS A 367 10.33 -20.17 12.41
N THR A 368 10.76 -20.91 13.44
CA THR A 368 10.05 -22.03 14.07
C THR A 368 9.73 -21.78 15.54
N LEU A 369 8.67 -22.38 16.04
CA LEU A 369 8.17 -22.20 17.40
C LEU A 369 9.00 -22.97 18.42
N ILE A 370 9.38 -22.30 19.51
CA ILE A 370 10.26 -22.85 20.53
C ILE A 370 9.45 -23.70 21.52
N LYS A 371 9.71 -25.03 21.49
CA LYS A 371 9.22 -26.08 22.41
C LYS A 371 7.71 -26.37 22.32
N SER A 372 6.90 -25.48 22.91
CA SER A 372 5.45 -25.66 23.12
C SER A 372 4.75 -24.30 23.17
N ALA A 373 5.33 -23.34 22.45
CA ALA A 373 4.71 -22.06 22.16
C ALA A 373 3.46 -22.27 21.28
N GLU A 374 2.37 -21.59 21.63
CA GLU A 374 1.16 -21.46 20.82
C GLU A 374 1.28 -20.33 19.79
N CYS A 375 2.15 -19.36 20.08
CA CYS A 375 2.39 -18.16 19.29
C CYS A 375 3.87 -17.73 19.36
N GLY A 376 4.32 -16.98 18.36
CA GLY A 376 5.67 -16.41 18.30
C GLY A 376 5.77 -15.01 17.69
N THR A 377 4.67 -14.49 17.13
CA THR A 377 4.61 -13.23 16.37
C THR A 377 3.66 -12.21 17.03
N GLY A 378 3.74 -10.96 16.57
CA GLY A 378 2.67 -9.96 16.78
C GLY A 378 2.52 -9.41 18.22
N PRO A 379 1.62 -8.44 18.43
CA PRO A 379 1.40 -7.80 19.73
C PRO A 379 0.53 -8.65 20.69
N CYS A 380 -0.24 -9.60 20.17
CA CYS A 380 -1.16 -10.43 20.93
C CYS A 380 -0.58 -11.76 21.41
N CYS A 381 0.61 -12.17 20.96
CA CYS A 381 1.40 -13.15 21.69
C CYS A 381 1.92 -12.58 23.02
N ASP A 382 1.98 -13.39 24.10
CA ASP A 382 2.72 -13.02 25.31
C ASP A 382 4.17 -13.50 25.26
N LYS A 383 5.09 -12.54 25.34
CA LYS A 383 6.56 -12.72 25.22
C LYS A 383 7.22 -13.57 26.32
N ARG A 384 6.46 -14.01 27.33
CA ARG A 384 6.94 -14.82 28.46
C ARG A 384 6.29 -16.19 28.56
N SER A 385 4.99 -16.29 28.31
CA SER A 385 4.29 -17.59 28.28
C SER A 385 4.24 -18.23 26.90
N CYS A 386 4.46 -17.46 25.83
CA CYS A 386 4.31 -17.90 24.44
C CYS A 386 2.91 -18.46 24.15
N LEU A 387 1.90 -17.81 24.75
CA LEU A 387 0.47 -18.10 24.61
C LEU A 387 -0.25 -16.87 24.05
N ILE A 388 -1.36 -17.12 23.34
CA ILE A 388 -2.25 -16.07 22.84
C ILE A 388 -2.83 -15.30 24.04
N ALA A 389 -2.83 -13.98 23.95
CA ALA A 389 -3.28 -13.13 25.05
C ALA A 389 -4.79 -13.19 25.26
N GLU A 390 -5.20 -13.14 26.54
CA GLU A 390 -6.60 -12.99 26.95
C GLU A 390 -7.30 -11.82 26.22
N ARG A 391 -8.58 -12.01 25.88
CA ARG A 391 -9.40 -11.00 25.19
C ARG A 391 -9.42 -9.68 25.97
N GLY A 392 -9.33 -8.55 25.25
CA GLY A 392 -9.33 -7.23 25.86
C GLY A 392 -7.96 -6.73 26.32
N LYS A 393 -6.85 -7.42 26.01
CA LYS A 393 -5.49 -6.86 26.08
C LYS A 393 -5.30 -5.85 24.94
N LEU A 394 -5.10 -4.58 25.26
CA LEU A 394 -4.80 -3.52 24.30
C LEU A 394 -3.57 -3.88 23.43
N CYS A 395 -3.72 -3.90 22.10
CA CYS A 395 -2.66 -4.27 21.16
C CYS A 395 -2.22 -3.14 20.21
N ARG A 396 -3.13 -2.26 19.80
CA ARG A 396 -2.79 -0.96 19.18
C ARG A 396 -3.25 0.16 20.10
N LYS A 397 -2.68 1.35 19.93
CA LYS A 397 -3.16 2.58 20.58
C LYS A 397 -3.67 3.52 19.51
N SER A 398 -4.85 4.08 19.76
CA SER A 398 -5.33 5.33 19.18
C SER A 398 -4.20 6.38 19.15
N LYS A 399 -4.03 7.01 17.98
CA LYS A 399 -3.10 8.11 17.71
C LYS A 399 -3.83 9.47 17.65
N ASP A 400 -5.17 9.45 17.54
CA ASP A 400 -6.02 10.59 17.20
C ASP A 400 -7.42 10.46 17.82
N LEU A 401 -8.22 11.52 17.83
CA LEU A 401 -9.64 11.46 18.24
C LEU A 401 -10.49 10.63 17.27
N CYS A 402 -10.05 10.55 16.00
CA CYS A 402 -10.69 9.78 14.93
C CYS A 402 -10.08 8.39 14.70
N ASP A 403 -9.18 7.95 15.59
CA ASP A 403 -8.44 6.69 15.50
C ASP A 403 -8.69 5.88 16.79
N PHE A 404 -9.11 4.62 16.69
CA PHE A 404 -9.62 3.87 17.84
C PHE A 404 -8.55 2.98 18.52
N PRO A 405 -8.81 2.43 19.72
CA PRO A 405 -7.91 1.49 20.39
C PRO A 405 -8.37 0.04 20.22
N GLU A 406 -7.55 -0.80 19.58
CA GLU A 406 -7.85 -2.22 19.35
C GLU A 406 -7.25 -3.14 20.41
N PHE A 407 -7.94 -4.25 20.62
CA PHE A 407 -7.67 -5.25 21.62
C PHE A 407 -7.47 -6.64 20.99
N CYS A 408 -6.69 -7.48 21.66
CA CYS A 408 -6.55 -8.88 21.30
C CYS A 408 -7.91 -9.56 21.42
N ASN A 409 -8.28 -10.32 20.39
CA ASN A 409 -9.56 -11.04 20.31
C ASN A 409 -9.58 -12.37 21.09
N GLY A 410 -8.47 -12.77 21.71
CA GLY A 410 -8.33 -14.02 22.46
C GLY A 410 -8.15 -15.28 21.60
N SER A 411 -7.93 -15.14 20.29
CA SER A 411 -7.78 -16.27 19.36
C SER A 411 -6.78 -16.01 18.22
N SER A 412 -5.97 -14.95 18.30
CA SER A 412 -4.94 -14.60 17.32
C SER A 412 -3.73 -13.97 18.03
N GLU A 413 -2.53 -14.24 17.51
CA GLU A 413 -1.30 -13.56 17.93
C GLU A 413 -1.15 -12.14 17.35
N TYR A 414 -1.99 -11.80 16.36
CA TYR A 414 -2.12 -10.47 15.78
C TYR A 414 -3.21 -9.63 16.45
N CYS A 415 -3.08 -8.31 16.34
CA CYS A 415 -4.18 -7.38 16.63
C CYS A 415 -5.28 -7.53 15.56
N VAL A 416 -6.51 -7.13 15.88
CA VAL A 416 -7.58 -6.98 14.87
C VAL A 416 -7.23 -5.83 13.90
N PRO A 417 -7.93 -5.70 12.75
CA PRO A 417 -7.67 -4.64 11.77
C PRO A 417 -7.74 -3.22 12.37
N ASP A 418 -7.00 -2.30 11.77
CA ASP A 418 -6.94 -0.88 12.18
C ASP A 418 -8.31 -0.21 11.95
N THR A 419 -8.96 0.25 13.03
CA THR A 419 -10.27 0.90 13.00
C THR A 419 -10.18 2.38 13.33
N GLN A 420 -10.89 3.17 12.52
CA GLN A 420 -10.94 4.63 12.61
C GLN A 420 -12.37 5.10 12.34
N ALA A 421 -12.69 6.33 12.72
CA ALA A 421 -13.95 6.96 12.36
C ALA A 421 -14.14 7.01 10.83
N ALA A 422 -15.38 6.92 10.39
CA ALA A 422 -15.74 7.16 8.99
C ALA A 422 -15.43 8.62 8.61
N ASP A 423 -15.11 8.85 7.33
CA ASP A 423 -14.85 10.20 6.84
C ASP A 423 -16.11 11.07 6.98
N LEU A 424 -15.92 12.26 7.54
CA LEU A 424 -16.94 13.28 7.86
C LEU A 424 -17.86 12.96 9.06
N GLU A 425 -17.53 11.98 9.91
CA GLU A 425 -18.07 11.94 11.28
C GLU A 425 -17.52 13.12 12.13
N PRO A 426 -18.28 13.65 13.09
CA PRO A 426 -17.87 14.79 13.90
C PRO A 426 -16.81 14.42 14.95
N CYS A 427 -15.87 15.33 15.18
CA CYS A 427 -14.83 15.21 16.20
C CYS A 427 -14.63 16.55 16.95
N ASN A 428 -13.79 16.53 17.99
CA ASN A 428 -13.57 17.67 18.90
C ASN A 428 -14.88 18.33 19.38
N ASN A 429 -15.77 17.54 19.98
CA ASN A 429 -17.12 17.97 20.41
C ASN A 429 -18.00 18.58 19.28
N GLY A 430 -17.75 18.20 18.02
CA GLY A 430 -18.50 18.67 16.85
C GLY A 430 -17.96 19.95 16.22
N THR A 431 -16.79 20.47 16.64
CA THR A 431 -16.19 21.67 16.01
C THR A 431 -15.28 21.34 14.83
N ALA A 432 -15.07 20.06 14.52
CA ALA A 432 -14.23 19.58 13.41
C ALA A 432 -14.75 18.22 12.91
N PHE A 433 -14.19 17.73 11.80
CA PHE A 433 -14.58 16.46 11.19
C PHE A 433 -13.40 15.47 11.08
N CYS A 434 -13.71 14.19 11.15
CA CYS A 434 -12.77 13.11 10.87
C CYS A 434 -12.50 13.02 9.37
N TYR A 435 -11.23 12.94 8.97
CA TYR A 435 -10.87 12.64 7.58
C TYR A 435 -9.54 11.88 7.49
N LYS A 436 -9.61 10.66 6.97
CA LYS A 436 -8.53 9.67 6.90
C LYS A 436 -7.91 9.40 8.27
N GLY A 437 -8.76 9.10 9.26
CA GLY A 437 -8.38 8.76 10.63
C GLY A 437 -7.85 9.92 11.49
N ILE A 438 -7.89 11.16 10.99
CA ILE A 438 -7.39 12.36 11.68
C ILE A 438 -8.51 13.36 11.87
N CYS A 439 -8.68 13.90 13.08
CA CYS A 439 -9.57 15.03 13.36
C CYS A 439 -9.00 16.32 12.78
N ARG A 440 -9.65 16.87 11.74
CA ARG A 440 -9.18 17.99 10.92
C ARG A 440 -9.57 19.35 11.50
N ASP A 441 -8.89 19.70 12.57
CA ASP A 441 -9.04 20.98 13.26
C ASP A 441 -8.01 22.01 12.74
N PRO A 442 -8.41 23.22 12.29
CA PRO A 442 -7.48 24.24 11.81
C PRO A 442 -6.58 24.81 12.92
N ASP A 443 -7.00 24.87 14.18
CA ASP A 443 -6.12 25.24 15.30
C ASP A 443 -4.97 24.25 15.43
N ARG A 444 -5.25 22.95 15.19
CA ARG A 444 -4.26 21.88 15.26
C ARG A 444 -3.25 21.97 14.12
N GLN A 445 -3.69 22.08 12.86
CA GLN A 445 -2.74 22.20 11.73
C GLN A 445 -1.86 23.46 11.88
N CYS A 446 -2.45 24.56 12.36
CA CYS A 446 -1.69 25.77 12.75
C CYS A 446 -0.64 25.49 13.85
N ALA A 447 -1.03 24.79 14.91
CA ALA A 447 -0.14 24.47 16.04
C ALA A 447 0.97 23.46 15.68
N GLU A 448 0.74 22.55 14.72
CA GLU A 448 1.74 21.62 14.21
C GLU A 448 2.78 22.34 13.34
N LEU A 449 2.33 23.13 12.34
CA LEU A 449 3.20 23.91 11.45
C LEU A 449 4.03 24.96 12.22
N PHE A 450 3.36 25.87 12.94
CA PHE A 450 3.99 27.06 13.52
C PHE A 450 4.33 26.92 15.02
N GLY A 451 3.77 25.91 15.69
CA GLY A 451 3.89 25.71 17.14
C GLY A 451 2.71 26.27 17.93
N LYS A 452 2.58 25.81 19.19
CA LYS A 452 1.45 26.02 20.13
C LYS A 452 0.93 27.44 20.41
N TYR A 453 1.49 28.48 19.78
CA TYR A 453 1.00 29.87 19.86
C TYR A 453 0.27 30.30 18.58
N ALA A 454 0.16 29.41 17.60
CA ALA A 454 -0.68 29.54 16.43
C ALA A 454 -2.05 28.92 16.66
N LYS A 455 -3.08 29.51 16.05
CA LYS A 455 -4.47 29.07 16.00
C LYS A 455 -5.04 29.38 14.61
N GLY A 456 -6.14 28.75 14.20
CA GLY A 456 -6.86 29.08 12.97
C GLY A 456 -7.19 30.57 12.90
N SER A 457 -7.07 31.16 11.72
CA SER A 457 -7.36 32.58 11.51
C SER A 457 -8.83 32.85 11.21
N ASN A 458 -9.28 34.08 11.45
CA ASN A 458 -10.62 34.49 11.06
C ASN A 458 -10.68 34.89 9.57
N TYR A 459 -11.89 35.11 9.06
CA TYR A 459 -12.13 35.59 7.69
C TYR A 459 -11.21 36.76 7.26
N GLN A 460 -10.96 37.73 8.14
CA GLN A 460 -10.12 38.89 7.83
C GLN A 460 -8.66 38.51 7.56
N CYS A 461 -8.04 37.70 8.42
CA CYS A 461 -6.69 37.19 8.17
C CYS A 461 -6.62 36.33 6.90
N SER A 462 -7.57 35.39 6.72
CA SER A 462 -7.62 34.55 5.52
C SER A 462 -7.78 35.38 4.25
N GLN A 463 -8.65 36.39 4.25
CA GLN A 463 -8.86 37.31 3.13
C GLN A 463 -7.59 38.09 2.79
N GLU A 464 -7.06 38.84 3.74
CA GLU A 464 -5.94 39.76 3.50
C GLU A 464 -4.62 39.05 3.16
N VAL A 465 -4.46 37.78 3.53
CA VAL A 465 -3.31 36.95 3.10
C VAL A 465 -3.63 36.24 1.79
N ASN A 466 -4.67 35.42 1.70
CA ASN A 466 -4.87 34.54 0.54
C ASN A 466 -5.28 35.29 -0.75
N MET A 467 -5.86 36.49 -0.64
CA MET A 467 -6.18 37.33 -1.81
C MET A 467 -4.95 38.00 -2.44
N GLN A 468 -3.75 37.93 -1.83
CA GLN A 468 -2.51 38.46 -2.41
C GLN A 468 -2.07 37.67 -3.66
N ASN A 469 -2.49 36.40 -3.78
CA ASN A 469 -2.13 35.50 -4.88
C ASN A 469 -0.59 35.40 -5.04
N ASP A 470 0.12 35.22 -3.93
CA ASP A 470 1.57 35.07 -3.87
C ASP A 470 1.96 33.67 -3.34
N LYS A 471 3.25 33.45 -3.04
CA LYS A 471 3.73 32.15 -2.54
C LYS A 471 3.26 31.82 -1.12
N PHE A 472 2.88 32.82 -0.33
CA PHE A 472 2.42 32.66 1.05
C PHE A 472 0.89 32.64 1.16
N GLY A 473 0.18 33.39 0.32
CA GLY A 473 -1.27 33.48 0.31
C GLY A 473 -1.85 33.32 -1.09
N ASN A 474 -2.45 32.17 -1.37
CA ASN A 474 -3.23 31.88 -2.58
C ASN A 474 -4.17 30.68 -2.36
N CYS A 475 -5.05 30.39 -3.31
CA CYS A 475 -5.98 29.26 -3.27
C CYS A 475 -5.72 28.26 -4.41
N ARG A 476 -4.47 27.76 -4.50
CA ARG A 476 -3.96 26.97 -5.64
C ARG A 476 -4.11 27.73 -6.97
N GLY A 477 -3.95 29.06 -6.89
CA GLY A 477 -4.41 30.03 -7.88
C GLY A 477 -5.18 31.17 -7.21
N ARG A 478 -5.98 31.92 -7.98
CA ARG A 478 -6.79 33.03 -7.45
C ARG A 478 -7.91 32.52 -6.55
N CYS A 479 -8.04 33.11 -5.37
CA CYS A 479 -9.14 32.80 -4.45
C CYS A 479 -10.49 33.32 -4.96
N ASN A 480 -11.54 32.61 -4.57
CA ASN A 480 -12.93 33.06 -4.62
C ASN A 480 -13.55 32.91 -3.21
N SER A 481 -14.85 33.15 -3.08
CA SER A 481 -15.54 33.03 -1.78
C SER A 481 -15.51 31.61 -1.20
N THR A 482 -15.55 30.57 -2.02
CA THR A 482 -15.60 29.16 -1.55
C THR A 482 -14.23 28.51 -1.40
N SER A 483 -13.14 29.08 -1.93
CA SER A 483 -11.78 28.55 -1.75
C SER A 483 -10.97 29.27 -0.67
N LEU A 484 -11.45 30.40 -0.14
CA LEU A 484 -10.66 31.27 0.74
C LEU A 484 -10.09 30.58 1.99
N PHE A 485 -10.91 29.76 2.66
CA PHE A 485 -10.53 28.96 3.82
C PHE A 485 -9.87 27.62 3.48
N CYS A 486 -9.74 27.28 2.20
CA CYS A 486 -9.19 26.01 1.70
C CYS A 486 -7.94 26.17 0.83
N GLY A 487 -7.44 27.41 0.73
CA GLY A 487 -6.15 27.72 0.10
C GLY A 487 -4.97 27.47 1.03
N LYS A 488 -4.02 28.40 1.03
CA LYS A 488 -2.95 28.45 2.02
C LYS A 488 -3.53 28.57 3.44
N ILE A 489 -2.96 27.83 4.39
CA ILE A 489 -3.39 27.93 5.79
C ILE A 489 -2.87 29.23 6.40
N VAL A 490 -3.81 30.01 6.92
CA VAL A 490 -3.54 31.26 7.61
C VAL A 490 -3.93 31.10 9.06
N CYS A 491 -3.03 31.49 9.96
CA CYS A 491 -3.16 31.31 11.39
C CYS A 491 -3.05 32.66 12.12
N HIS A 492 -3.70 32.81 13.27
CA HIS A 492 -3.37 33.87 14.23
C HIS A 492 -2.11 33.49 15.00
N TRP A 493 -1.16 34.40 15.16
CA TRP A 493 0.06 34.23 15.98
C TRP A 493 0.01 35.10 17.24
N SER A 494 0.27 34.49 18.41
CA SER A 494 0.12 35.12 19.72
C SER A 494 1.43 35.30 20.52
N SER A 495 2.60 35.05 19.90
CA SER A 495 3.90 35.03 20.56
C SER A 495 4.86 36.10 20.02
N ALA A 496 5.58 36.78 20.92
CA ALA A 496 6.66 37.71 20.54
C ALA A 496 7.92 37.01 19.98
N LYS A 497 8.03 35.68 20.09
CA LYS A 497 9.10 34.90 19.44
C LYS A 497 8.72 34.58 18.00
N LEU A 498 9.69 34.68 17.09
CA LEU A 498 9.56 34.22 15.71
C LEU A 498 9.57 32.68 15.64
N VAL A 499 8.80 32.14 14.71
CA VAL A 499 8.83 30.72 14.30
C VAL A 499 10.12 30.44 13.55
N HIS A 500 10.83 29.38 13.93
CA HIS A 500 11.99 28.86 13.21
C HIS A 500 11.73 27.43 12.74
N ARG A 501 11.65 27.26 11.42
CA ARG A 501 11.59 25.99 10.69
C ARG A 501 12.66 26.05 9.60
N LYS A 502 13.33 24.94 9.31
CA LYS A 502 14.32 24.90 8.22
C LYS A 502 13.63 24.87 6.86
N ASP A 503 12.47 24.24 6.83
CA ASP A 503 11.82 23.63 5.67
C ASP A 503 10.74 24.55 5.06
N PHE A 504 10.44 25.66 5.74
CA PHE A 504 9.45 26.67 5.34
C PHE A 504 10.04 28.09 5.38
N ASP A 505 9.67 28.92 4.41
CA ASP A 505 9.62 30.38 4.59
C ASP A 505 8.34 30.75 5.35
N VAL A 506 8.34 31.85 6.10
CA VAL A 506 7.21 32.30 6.93
C VAL A 506 6.93 33.79 6.69
N GLN A 507 5.68 34.13 6.39
CA GLN A 507 5.18 35.50 6.27
C GLN A 507 4.45 35.90 7.56
N TYR A 508 4.61 37.16 7.99
CA TYR A 508 3.88 37.77 9.11
C TYR A 508 3.15 39.02 8.61
N THR A 509 1.84 39.07 8.83
CA THR A 509 0.96 40.13 8.34
C THR A 509 0.19 40.73 9.52
N TYR A 510 0.38 42.01 9.81
CA TYR A 510 -0.21 42.68 10.98
C TYR A 510 -1.51 43.40 10.61
N LEU A 511 -2.62 43.00 11.25
CA LEU A 511 -3.97 43.48 10.96
C LEU A 511 -4.75 43.72 12.25
N GLY A 512 -5.17 44.97 12.48
CA GLY A 512 -6.09 45.32 13.57
C GLY A 512 -5.64 44.95 14.98
N GLY A 513 -4.33 44.95 15.26
CA GLY A 513 -3.78 44.53 16.56
C GLY A 513 -3.50 43.02 16.67
N LYS A 514 -3.74 42.24 15.62
CA LYS A 514 -3.42 40.82 15.52
C LYS A 514 -2.31 40.60 14.50
N VAL A 515 -1.61 39.47 14.63
CA VAL A 515 -0.64 38.99 13.63
C VAL A 515 -1.23 37.74 12.98
N CYS A 516 -1.42 37.81 11.66
CA CYS A 516 -1.68 36.65 10.82
C CYS A 516 -0.31 36.06 10.38
N ILE A 517 -0.21 34.74 10.28
CA ILE A 517 1.01 34.03 9.88
C ILE A 517 0.66 32.97 8.82
N SER A 518 1.51 32.83 7.80
CA SER A 518 1.41 31.79 6.77
C SER A 518 2.80 31.34 6.30
N ALA A 519 2.88 30.28 5.49
CA ALA A 519 4.14 29.62 5.12
C ALA A 519 4.18 29.10 3.67
N HIS A 520 5.40 28.96 3.16
CA HIS A 520 5.70 28.34 1.87
C HIS A 520 6.84 27.33 2.03
N ILE A 521 6.67 26.11 1.52
CA ILE A 521 7.69 25.05 1.62
C ILE A 521 8.95 25.40 0.80
N LYS A 522 10.13 25.03 1.29
CA LYS A 522 11.42 25.26 0.62
C LYS A 522 11.89 24.08 -0.23
N ILE A 523 11.32 22.91 0.00
CA ILE A 523 11.69 21.66 -0.66
C ILE A 523 10.84 21.53 -1.93
N HIS A 524 11.50 21.45 -3.09
CA HIS A 524 10.82 21.23 -4.36
C HIS A 524 10.61 19.72 -4.60
N GLY A 525 9.37 19.32 -4.85
CA GLY A 525 8.98 17.93 -5.15
C GLY A 525 8.10 17.26 -4.09
N GLU A 526 8.00 17.83 -2.89
CA GLU A 526 7.09 17.37 -1.83
C GLU A 526 5.74 18.11 -1.88
N GLU A 527 4.71 17.55 -1.23
CA GLU A 527 3.42 18.24 -1.07
C GLU A 527 3.55 19.40 -0.06
N ASP A 528 3.08 20.59 -0.44
CA ASP A 528 3.18 21.79 0.38
C ASP A 528 2.19 21.74 1.55
N LEU A 529 2.67 21.24 2.69
CA LEU A 529 1.91 21.08 3.94
C LEU A 529 1.35 22.40 4.54
N ALA A 530 1.68 23.56 3.96
CA ALA A 530 1.10 24.85 4.33
C ALA A 530 -0.14 25.23 3.49
N TYR A 531 -0.71 24.32 2.71
CA TYR A 531 -2.13 24.39 2.31
C TYR A 531 -3.02 23.77 3.40
N VAL A 532 -4.26 24.25 3.51
CA VAL A 532 -5.26 23.63 4.40
C VAL A 532 -5.53 22.20 3.95
N ALA A 533 -5.49 21.27 4.90
CA ALA A 533 -5.66 19.84 4.61
C ALA A 533 -7.11 19.51 4.23
N ASP A 534 -7.29 18.54 3.33
CA ASP A 534 -8.62 18.01 3.01
C ASP A 534 -9.31 17.45 4.28
N GLY A 535 -10.62 17.65 4.35
CA GLY A 535 -11.49 17.36 5.50
C GLY A 535 -11.54 18.46 6.57
N THR A 536 -10.69 19.50 6.50
CA THR A 536 -10.71 20.60 7.48
C THR A 536 -11.99 21.43 7.36
N VAL A 537 -12.61 21.75 8.50
CA VAL A 537 -13.81 22.59 8.56
C VAL A 537 -13.56 24.00 8.00
N CYS A 538 -14.48 24.49 7.18
CA CYS A 538 -14.39 25.80 6.51
C CYS A 538 -15.69 26.63 6.58
N GLY A 539 -16.80 26.01 6.95
CA GLY A 539 -18.12 26.62 7.11
C GLY A 539 -19.01 25.73 7.99
N ASP A 540 -20.25 26.16 8.23
CA ASP A 540 -21.22 25.39 9.02
C ASP A 540 -21.72 24.20 8.18
N GLU A 541 -21.50 22.98 8.69
CA GLU A 541 -21.59 21.72 7.91
C GLU A 541 -20.77 21.71 6.59
N GLU A 542 -19.67 22.47 6.48
CA GLU A 542 -18.79 22.51 5.29
C GLU A 542 -17.32 22.17 5.58
N VAL A 543 -16.70 21.42 4.66
CA VAL A 543 -15.30 20.98 4.70
C VAL A 543 -14.52 21.30 3.44
N CYS A 544 -13.22 21.52 3.59
CA CYS A 544 -12.29 21.67 2.48
C CYS A 544 -12.05 20.33 1.78
N LEU A 545 -12.26 20.29 0.46
CA LEU A 545 -11.87 19.17 -0.40
C LEU A 545 -11.28 19.69 -1.71
N GLN A 546 -10.07 19.27 -2.03
CA GLN A 546 -9.32 19.66 -3.24
C GLN A 546 -9.11 21.18 -3.37
N GLY A 547 -9.07 21.89 -2.24
CA GLY A 547 -8.94 23.36 -2.19
C GLY A 547 -10.25 24.15 -2.28
N TYR A 548 -11.41 23.48 -2.21
CA TYR A 548 -12.74 24.12 -2.21
C TYR A 548 -13.52 23.74 -0.95
N CYS A 549 -14.17 24.71 -0.32
CA CYS A 549 -15.16 24.48 0.73
C CYS A 549 -16.42 23.90 0.09
N ARG A 550 -16.94 22.80 0.66
CA ARG A 550 -18.14 22.08 0.20
C ARG A 550 -18.94 21.58 1.38
N SER A 551 -20.26 21.62 1.31
CA SER A 551 -21.13 21.00 2.31
C SER A 551 -20.87 19.50 2.43
N VAL A 552 -20.80 18.99 3.66
CA VAL A 552 -20.62 17.57 4.01
C VAL A 552 -21.65 16.68 3.30
N HIS A 553 -22.90 17.13 3.17
CA HIS A 553 -23.97 16.39 2.49
C HIS A 553 -23.78 16.27 0.97
N SER A 554 -22.93 17.12 0.37
CA SER A 554 -22.61 17.05 -1.06
C SER A 554 -21.48 16.07 -1.39
N VAL A 555 -20.79 15.55 -0.38
CA VAL A 555 -19.70 14.58 -0.53
C VAL A 555 -20.32 13.18 -0.59
N PRO A 556 -20.04 12.36 -1.62
CA PRO A 556 -20.51 10.98 -1.65
C PRO A 556 -19.95 10.21 -0.45
N LYS A 557 -20.82 9.85 0.51
CA LYS A 557 -20.42 9.02 1.65
C LYS A 557 -20.02 7.63 1.15
N HIS A 558 -18.82 7.19 1.51
CA HIS A 558 -18.39 5.80 1.28
C HIS A 558 -19.09 4.81 2.23
N SER A 559 -19.62 5.30 3.35
CA SER A 559 -20.36 4.53 4.36
C SER A 559 -21.87 4.61 4.12
N ASN A 560 -22.56 3.47 4.23
CA ASN A 560 -24.03 3.43 4.38
C ASN A 560 -24.45 3.60 5.86
N CYS A 561 -23.50 3.59 6.79
CA CYS A 561 -23.72 3.88 8.19
C CYS A 561 -24.07 5.35 8.43
N SER A 562 -25.04 5.57 9.32
CA SER A 562 -25.53 6.86 9.81
C SER A 562 -25.47 6.83 11.33
N SER A 563 -24.61 7.64 11.95
CA SER A 563 -24.40 7.66 13.41
C SER A 563 -25.66 8.02 14.20
N VAL A 564 -26.51 8.88 13.64
CA VAL A 564 -27.81 9.24 14.23
C VAL A 564 -28.79 8.06 14.22
N GLU A 565 -28.89 7.32 13.11
CA GLU A 565 -29.93 6.29 12.92
C GLU A 565 -29.48 4.89 13.37
N LYS A 566 -28.26 4.48 13.01
CA LYS A 566 -27.72 3.14 13.31
C LYS A 566 -27.09 3.06 14.70
N CYS A 567 -26.45 4.14 15.15
CA CYS A 567 -25.75 4.21 16.42
C CYS A 567 -26.53 5.00 17.49
N GLN A 568 -27.83 5.28 17.23
CA GLN A 568 -28.77 5.96 18.12
C GLN A 568 -28.31 7.35 18.62
N GLY A 569 -27.34 7.99 17.96
CA GLY A 569 -26.68 9.21 18.45
C GLY A 569 -25.78 9.01 19.68
N HIS A 570 -25.43 7.76 20.00
CA HIS A 570 -24.60 7.34 21.14
C HIS A 570 -23.31 6.63 20.72
N GLY A 571 -22.87 6.92 19.49
CA GLY A 571 -21.64 6.45 18.87
C GLY A 571 -21.48 7.03 17.46
N ILE A 572 -20.29 6.89 16.89
CA ILE A 572 -19.98 7.30 15.51
C ILE A 572 -19.71 6.10 14.62
N CYS A 573 -19.93 6.21 13.31
CA CYS A 573 -19.59 5.13 12.39
C CYS A 573 -18.07 4.96 12.24
N ASN A 574 -17.61 3.73 12.08
CA ASN A 574 -16.23 3.40 11.75
C ASN A 574 -16.05 3.13 10.24
N ASN A 575 -14.81 2.96 9.81
CA ASN A 575 -14.40 2.61 8.45
C ASN A 575 -14.86 1.23 7.95
N LEU A 576 -15.62 0.47 8.74
CA LEU A 576 -16.20 -0.84 8.42
C LEU A 576 -17.75 -0.81 8.44
N ASP A 577 -18.36 0.38 8.41
CA ASP A 577 -19.81 0.62 8.57
C ASP A 577 -20.39 0.20 9.95
N SER A 578 -19.58 -0.17 10.94
CA SER A 578 -20.03 -0.48 12.32
C SER A 578 -20.06 0.75 13.22
N CYS A 579 -20.80 0.67 14.33
CA CYS A 579 -20.83 1.73 15.35
C CYS A 579 -19.71 1.59 16.38
N GLN A 580 -18.98 2.68 16.62
CA GLN A 580 -18.09 2.85 17.76
C GLN A 580 -18.85 3.58 18.88
N CYS A 581 -19.28 2.84 19.90
CA CYS A 581 -20.18 3.35 20.94
C CYS A 581 -19.46 4.06 22.09
N GLU A 582 -20.14 5.04 22.69
CA GLU A 582 -19.66 5.76 23.87
C GLU A 582 -19.69 4.91 25.16
N ILE A 583 -18.99 5.38 26.20
CA ILE A 583 -18.97 4.74 27.52
C ILE A 583 -20.40 4.75 28.10
N GLY A 584 -20.90 3.58 28.51
CA GLY A 584 -22.29 3.41 28.93
C GLY A 584 -23.25 2.97 27.82
N PHE A 585 -22.76 2.73 26.60
CA PHE A 585 -23.52 2.16 25.47
C PHE A 585 -22.78 0.95 24.88
N ALA A 586 -23.49 -0.01 24.28
CA ALA A 586 -22.90 -1.26 23.78
C ALA A 586 -23.20 -1.50 22.29
N PRO A 587 -22.21 -1.94 21.48
CA PRO A 587 -22.43 -2.32 20.09
C PRO A 587 -23.31 -3.59 20.00
N PRO A 588 -23.99 -3.86 18.88
CA PRO A 588 -23.84 -3.21 17.57
C PRO A 588 -24.54 -1.86 17.40
N GLU A 589 -25.69 -1.64 18.03
CA GLU A 589 -26.55 -0.47 17.79
C GLU A 589 -26.35 0.69 18.79
N CYS A 590 -25.38 0.59 19.69
CA CYS A 590 -25.16 1.50 20.83
C CYS A 590 -26.34 1.57 21.81
N ASP A 591 -26.86 0.39 22.20
CA ASP A 591 -27.91 0.26 23.22
C ASP A 591 -27.41 0.68 24.61
N MET A 592 -28.22 1.44 25.35
CA MET A 592 -27.87 1.97 26.69
C MET A 592 -27.57 0.84 27.68
N THR A 593 -26.29 0.73 28.04
CA THR A 593 -25.73 -0.34 28.88
C THR A 593 -24.76 0.28 29.89
N PRO A 594 -25.22 0.75 31.07
CA PRO A 594 -24.42 1.60 31.97
C PRO A 594 -23.12 0.99 32.54
N SER A 595 -22.90 -0.32 32.35
CA SER A 595 -21.68 -1.05 32.70
C SER A 595 -20.72 -1.24 31.52
N SER A 596 -21.09 -0.80 30.33
CA SER A 596 -20.32 -0.93 29.10
C SER A 596 -19.12 0.03 29.06
N PRO A 597 -17.93 -0.43 28.63
CA PRO A 597 -16.79 0.44 28.35
C PRO A 597 -16.91 1.24 27.03
N GLY A 598 -17.97 1.03 26.24
CA GLY A 598 -18.06 1.50 24.85
C GLY A 598 -17.35 0.55 23.87
N GLY A 599 -17.08 1.02 22.65
CA GLY A 599 -16.36 0.26 21.62
C GLY A 599 -17.23 -0.25 20.46
N SER A 600 -16.66 -1.14 19.64
CA SER A 600 -17.29 -1.75 18.45
C SER A 600 -17.10 -3.28 18.47
N LEU A 601 -17.92 -4.02 17.73
CA LEU A 601 -17.67 -5.46 17.50
C LEU A 601 -16.33 -5.72 16.78
N ASP A 602 -15.81 -4.73 16.06
CA ASP A 602 -14.56 -4.84 15.29
C ASP A 602 -13.29 -4.66 16.14
N ASP A 603 -13.40 -4.05 17.34
CA ASP A 603 -12.24 -3.66 18.16
C ASP A 603 -11.55 -4.83 18.89
N GLY A 604 -12.12 -6.04 18.79
CA GLY A 604 -11.61 -7.27 19.39
C GLY A 604 -11.88 -7.44 20.90
N PHE A 605 -12.45 -6.44 21.58
CA PHE A 605 -12.88 -6.55 22.98
C PHE A 605 -14.19 -7.35 23.12
N TRP A 606 -15.15 -7.10 22.22
CA TRP A 606 -16.50 -7.65 22.29
C TRP A 606 -16.62 -9.08 21.74
N LEU A 607 -17.76 -9.72 22.01
CA LEU A 607 -18.11 -11.07 21.54
C LEU A 607 -19.33 -11.01 20.61
N PRO A 608 -19.28 -11.55 19.38
CA PRO A 608 -20.42 -11.51 18.45
C PRO A 608 -21.66 -12.33 18.84
N ILE A 609 -21.63 -13.06 19.96
CA ILE A 609 -22.58 -14.15 20.26
C ILE A 609 -23.52 -13.84 21.44
N ASP A 610 -23.20 -12.87 22.31
CA ASP A 610 -24.02 -12.58 23.50
C ASP A 610 -24.29 -11.08 23.66
N LYS A 611 -25.51 -10.65 23.34
CA LYS A 611 -25.98 -9.30 23.71
C LYS A 611 -25.98 -9.20 25.25
N SER A 612 -25.55 -8.05 25.79
CA SER A 612 -25.61 -7.66 27.21
C SER A 612 -24.57 -8.19 28.22
N THR A 613 -23.51 -8.90 27.82
CA THR A 613 -22.40 -9.23 28.75
C THR A 613 -21.08 -8.51 28.43
N PRO A 614 -20.85 -7.27 28.94
CA PRO A 614 -19.51 -6.69 28.92
C PRO A 614 -18.58 -7.57 29.75
N LEU A 615 -17.50 -8.07 29.13
CA LEU A 615 -16.47 -8.81 29.87
C LEU A 615 -15.90 -7.91 30.96
N ILE A 616 -16.13 -8.25 32.23
CA ILE A 616 -15.58 -7.53 33.37
C ILE A 616 -14.07 -7.54 33.22
N VAL A 617 -13.52 -6.40 32.79
CA VAL A 617 -12.07 -6.17 32.79
C VAL A 617 -11.60 -6.46 34.21
N LYS A 618 -10.83 -7.54 34.36
CA LYS A 618 -10.05 -7.80 35.57
C LYS A 618 -8.93 -6.75 35.63
N ARG A 619 -9.30 -5.49 35.89
CA ARG A 619 -8.43 -4.49 36.51
C ARG A 619 -7.71 -5.26 37.60
N ARG A 620 -6.38 -5.41 37.49
CA ARG A 620 -5.57 -6.13 38.47
C ARG A 620 -5.65 -5.36 39.78
N GLY A 621 -6.69 -5.68 40.54
CA GLY A 621 -7.12 -4.88 41.67
C GLY A 621 -6.00 -4.77 42.66
N THR A 622 -5.58 -3.55 42.95
CA THR A 622 -4.72 -3.21 44.08
C THR A 622 -5.28 -3.74 45.40
N TYR A 623 -6.56 -4.15 45.45
CA TYR A 623 -7.18 -5.04 46.42
C TYR A 623 -6.31 -6.24 46.88
N LYS A 624 -5.64 -6.97 45.98
CA LYS A 624 -4.75 -8.08 46.40
C LYS A 624 -3.48 -7.60 47.13
N LYS A 625 -3.07 -6.34 46.97
CA LYS A 625 -2.04 -5.70 47.82
C LYS A 625 -2.66 -5.07 49.07
N GLY A 626 -3.85 -4.48 48.99
CA GLY A 626 -4.56 -3.86 50.10
C GLY A 626 -4.85 -4.84 51.24
N LEU A 627 -5.25 -6.07 50.94
CA LEU A 627 -5.50 -7.10 51.96
C LEU A 627 -4.20 -7.57 52.64
N LEU A 628 -3.09 -7.68 51.88
CA LEU A 628 -1.76 -7.97 52.43
C LEU A 628 -1.22 -6.81 53.28
N ILE A 629 -1.34 -5.57 52.83
CA ILE A 629 -0.92 -4.36 53.58
C ILE A 629 -1.75 -4.22 54.86
N SER A 630 -3.06 -4.48 54.79
CA SER A 630 -3.92 -4.60 55.97
C SER A 630 -3.39 -5.65 56.94
N PHE A 631 -3.03 -6.85 56.47
CA PHE A 631 -2.44 -7.88 57.33
C PHE A 631 -1.12 -7.43 57.97
N TYR A 632 -0.22 -6.79 57.21
CA TYR A 632 1.06 -6.27 57.72
C TYR A 632 0.93 -5.07 58.68
N ILE A 633 -0.20 -4.35 58.69
CA ILE A 633 -0.47 -3.25 59.64
C ILE A 633 -1.25 -3.75 60.86
N PHE A 634 -2.32 -4.53 60.66
CA PHE A 634 -3.16 -5.04 61.75
C PHE A 634 -2.49 -6.15 62.56
N LEU A 635 -1.66 -7.01 61.97
CA LEU A 635 -0.97 -8.07 62.73
C LEU A 635 -0.01 -7.51 63.81
N PRO A 636 0.92 -6.58 63.55
CA PRO A 636 1.72 -5.98 64.62
C PRO A 636 0.86 -5.16 65.58
N PHE A 637 -0.23 -4.52 65.14
CA PHE A 637 -1.14 -3.81 66.05
C PHE A 637 -1.86 -4.76 67.03
N LEU A 638 -2.31 -5.93 66.55
CA LEU A 638 -2.90 -6.98 67.36
C LEU A 638 -1.86 -7.63 68.30
N LEU A 639 -0.62 -7.81 67.85
CA LEU A 639 0.48 -8.27 68.70
C LEU A 639 0.82 -7.24 69.79
N ILE A 640 0.84 -5.95 69.48
CA ILE A 640 1.02 -4.87 70.46
C ILE A 640 -0.15 -4.84 71.45
N ILE A 641 -1.39 -4.99 70.99
CA ILE A 641 -2.57 -5.11 71.88
C ILE A 641 -2.47 -6.35 72.76
N ALA A 642 -2.05 -7.51 72.23
CA ALA A 642 -1.84 -8.72 73.01
C ALA A 642 -0.75 -8.54 74.07
N VAL A 643 0.38 -7.92 73.72
CA VAL A 643 1.46 -7.57 74.65
C VAL A 643 0.96 -6.58 75.70
N ILE A 644 0.16 -5.57 75.35
CA ILE A 644 -0.44 -4.63 76.30
C ILE A 644 -1.44 -5.33 77.23
N VAL A 645 -2.23 -6.29 76.74
CA VAL A 645 -3.17 -7.09 77.55
C VAL A 645 -2.42 -8.06 78.48
N VAL A 646 -1.34 -8.69 78.03
CA VAL A 646 -0.48 -9.53 78.87
C VAL A 646 0.28 -8.69 79.90
N LYS A 647 0.77 -7.50 79.53
CA LYS A 647 1.42 -6.54 80.43
C LYS A 647 0.42 -5.93 81.43
N ARG A 648 -0.84 -5.70 81.04
CA ARG A 648 -1.94 -5.35 81.97
C ARG A 648 -2.35 -6.52 82.86
N ARG A 649 -2.35 -7.77 82.40
CA ARG A 649 -2.65 -8.95 83.24
C ARG A 649 -1.55 -9.24 84.25
N THR A 650 -0.28 -9.09 83.88
CA THR A 650 0.87 -9.20 84.80
C THR A 650 0.93 -8.02 85.77
N SER A 651 0.73 -6.79 85.30
CA SER A 651 0.61 -5.61 86.17
C SER A 651 -0.59 -5.71 87.14
N LYS A 652 -1.76 -6.20 86.70
CA LYS A 652 -2.89 -6.50 87.61
C LYS A 652 -2.59 -7.61 88.62
N ARG A 653 -1.75 -8.60 88.30
CA ARG A 653 -1.27 -9.60 89.28
C ARG A 653 -0.29 -8.98 90.29
N PHE A 654 0.45 -7.94 89.92
CA PHE A 654 1.30 -7.17 90.83
C PHE A 654 0.44 -6.32 91.78
N TRP A 655 -0.45 -5.48 91.24
CA TRP A 655 -1.34 -4.61 92.02
C TRP A 655 -2.35 -5.35 92.92
N HIS A 656 -2.67 -6.62 92.63
CA HIS A 656 -3.49 -7.44 93.53
C HIS A 656 -2.78 -7.90 94.82
N ARG A 657 -1.46 -7.68 94.97
CA ARG A 657 -0.73 -8.02 96.21
C ARG A 657 -0.65 -6.90 97.25
N GLU A 658 -0.93 -5.64 96.89
CA GLU A 658 -0.73 -4.48 97.78
C GLU A 658 -1.99 -3.62 98.02
N ALA A 659 -3.15 -3.98 97.45
CA ALA A 659 -4.41 -3.27 97.61
C ALA A 659 -5.43 -3.99 98.54
N LEU A 660 -5.00 -4.37 99.75
CA LEU A 660 -5.88 -4.92 100.80
C LEU A 660 -5.70 -4.19 102.14
N ARG A 661 -6.19 -2.94 102.24
CA ARG A 661 -6.42 -2.24 103.52
C ARG A 661 -7.39 -1.05 103.38
N MET A 662 -8.55 -1.16 104.04
CA MET A 662 -9.49 -0.07 104.41
C MET A 662 -10.20 0.66 103.24
N PRO A 663 -11.29 1.41 103.48
CA PRO A 663 -12.61 0.80 103.71
C PRO A 663 -13.75 1.41 102.86
N LYS A 664 -14.91 0.72 102.83
CA LYS A 664 -16.11 1.18 102.10
C LYS A 664 -16.80 2.38 102.78
N THR A 665 -16.58 3.59 102.27
CA THR A 665 -17.46 4.75 102.52
C THR A 665 -17.43 5.70 101.30
N ILE A 666 -18.38 6.64 101.22
CA ILE A 666 -18.51 7.63 100.14
C ILE A 666 -18.81 7.02 98.75
N LEU A 667 -19.94 6.31 98.64
CA LEU A 667 -20.60 6.01 97.35
C LEU A 667 -22.00 6.68 97.28
N SER A 668 -22.15 7.86 97.89
CA SER A 668 -23.44 8.48 98.16
C SER A 668 -23.49 10.02 98.00
N LEU A 669 -22.40 10.67 97.58
CA LEU A 669 -22.27 12.14 97.55
C LEU A 669 -21.65 12.72 96.25
N LEU A 670 -21.67 11.97 95.15
CA LEU A 670 -21.34 12.48 93.81
C LEU A 670 -22.49 12.22 92.81
N TYR A 671 -23.73 12.48 93.27
CA TYR A 671 -24.94 12.50 92.44
C TYR A 671 -25.57 13.91 92.41
N ARG A 672 -24.73 14.95 92.51
CA ARG A 672 -25.09 16.37 92.46
C ARG A 672 -23.87 17.20 92.04
N SER A 673 -24.14 18.35 91.41
CA SER A 673 -23.18 19.22 90.69
C SER A 673 -22.66 18.65 89.35
N VAL A 674 -22.33 19.57 88.42
CA VAL A 674 -21.74 19.34 87.08
C VAL A 674 -22.61 18.60 86.04
N THR A 675 -23.92 18.88 86.04
CA THR A 675 -24.69 19.08 84.79
C THR A 675 -25.61 20.29 84.95
N GLU A 676 -25.06 21.42 85.38
CA GLU A 676 -25.77 22.70 85.54
C GLU A 676 -24.85 23.87 85.13
N ASP A 677 -24.45 23.85 83.87
CA ASP A 677 -23.94 24.99 83.10
C ASP A 677 -24.24 24.66 81.63
N SER A 678 -25.24 25.32 81.03
CA SER A 678 -25.05 26.47 80.14
C SER A 678 -24.14 26.13 78.93
N ASN A 679 -24.61 25.98 77.69
CA ASN A 679 -25.67 26.71 76.98
C ASN A 679 -25.37 28.23 76.91
N LYS A 680 -24.27 28.61 76.24
CA LYS A 680 -23.96 30.01 75.92
C LYS A 680 -23.00 30.20 74.72
N VAL A 681 -23.36 31.21 73.91
CA VAL A 681 -22.55 31.99 72.97
C VAL A 681 -22.08 31.32 71.67
N SER A 682 -22.60 31.87 70.57
CA SER A 682 -22.16 31.72 69.18
C SER A 682 -20.77 32.34 68.93
N ASN A 683 -19.97 31.69 68.09
CA ASN A 683 -19.44 32.23 66.82
C ASN A 683 -18.68 31.15 66.04
#